data_AF-A0AA51D6I6-F1
#
_entry.id   AF-A0AA51D6I6-F1
#
_cell.length_a   1.000
_cell.length_b   1.000
_cell.length_c   1.000
_cell.angle_alpha   90.00
_cell.angle_beta   90.00
_cell.angle_gamma   90.00
#
_symmetry.space_group_name_H-M   'P 1'
#
loop_
_entity.id
_entity.type
_entity.pdbx_description
1 polymer ?
#
loop_
_entity_poly.entity_id
_entity_poly.type
_entity_poly.pdbx_seq_one_letter_code
_entity_poly.pdbx_strand_id
1 'polypeptide(L)'
;MKIKIKVKTLIFIVCIFTAIFMWVVPSSILGIADYLDRKNSDKAVLFYEKYASYPTTSSVEGWYVYADKLVEGFDKYTIFLNGWGGANQELGDMEKAKELFSRIVNSTSYKKSEKHYVIKSYKMLMDIAISTGDSETLREWISFGQKNDDQDIKYISDIYNGFLMHVNGNNERAEEIISEYEGTEYADVKLDILKMETALFNENYDEAVLISEKITNIDWKTRDEIVFGSSRYYDRNYWLDEFSKNMKGSNVVKGTVTYKGQPMPFVEIYVQEAGGLRGGGDSYIGITNEKGEFKTIGLKDGIYSIGMGLNTSLLEDKVISRAGYEYVTIGGADKEMNFVFNSTINVSSPKPREKISGNEFTVSWEKVEGADHYTVQVVVFSNPYEKGGSSVTTPISDKNGNVEFNENYAVFDVDKLKEKSIGISYEGEEMLLGYEGVLGSFLHGIEYPITVNACDENGKIITGSLPMRTYYDQIPSITIEGSVTDGEKMIIDKKYPEAIEYYENILLEEPDNTDALMYLIKIYGIGWKKGERNIERAVELGKKYAGLTGDTQLIFRTLDTMDRDEIKENKDLIYSAIKKSDKNLGTEGNRLLSRCYIAYENWEKARETLLKIDDYVPDNLFYLNLYFGDYKEAAENLKKLYTSELTTDKISESVMALEDIPPDDSDKEVFKSFLLKLVKGVEHNDGKKLYNQTTNQIENINIKNILYGIYLERNWESRY
;
A
#
# COMPACT_ATOMS: atom_id res chain seq x y z
N MET A 1 46.26 -60.88 -3.52
CA MET A 1 46.40 -60.53 -2.09
C MET A 1 45.06 -60.82 -1.41
N LYS A 2 44.94 -61.86 -0.55
CA LYS A 2 43.66 -62.18 0.15
C LYS A 2 43.63 -61.42 1.47
N ILE A 3 42.80 -60.39 1.56
CA ILE A 3 42.62 -59.60 2.79
C ILE A 3 41.83 -60.47 3.79
N LYS A 4 42.48 -60.89 4.89
CA LYS A 4 41.81 -61.57 6.01
C LYS A 4 41.29 -60.52 6.99
N ILE A 5 40.02 -60.13 6.85
CA ILE A 5 39.34 -59.26 7.81
C ILE A 5 38.86 -60.12 9.00
N LYS A 6 39.14 -59.68 10.24
CA LYS A 6 38.63 -60.34 11.44
C LYS A 6 37.13 -60.06 11.57
N VAL A 7 36.33 -61.04 11.98
CA VAL A 7 34.87 -60.91 12.17
C VAL A 7 34.51 -59.71 13.05
N LYS A 8 35.29 -59.45 14.12
CA LYS A 8 35.13 -58.28 15.00
C LYS A 8 35.25 -56.94 14.25
N THR A 9 36.14 -56.86 13.26
CA THR A 9 36.32 -55.67 12.41
C THR A 9 35.12 -55.47 11.48
N LEU A 10 34.55 -56.56 10.95
CA LEU A 10 33.35 -56.49 10.11
C LEU A 10 32.13 -56.00 10.92
N ILE A 11 31.93 -56.54 12.13
CA ILE A 11 30.86 -56.11 13.04
C ILE A 11 31.01 -54.63 13.38
N PHE A 12 32.22 -54.17 13.70
CA PHE A 12 32.50 -52.76 13.98
C PHE A 12 32.18 -51.85 12.80
N ILE A 13 32.57 -52.25 11.57
CA ILE A 13 32.24 -51.52 10.34
C ILE A 13 30.72 -51.44 10.14
N VAL A 14 30.00 -52.54 10.33
CA VAL A 14 28.53 -52.54 10.24
C VAL A 14 27.93 -51.60 11.28
N CYS A 15 28.37 -51.64 12.54
CA CYS A 15 27.91 -50.72 13.57
C CYS A 15 28.15 -49.24 13.20
N ILE A 16 29.30 -48.92 12.60
CA ILE A 16 29.59 -47.56 12.10
C ILE A 16 28.61 -47.19 10.99
N PHE A 17 28.41 -48.05 9.99
CA PHE A 17 27.48 -47.77 8.90
C PHE A 17 26.04 -47.61 9.41
N THR A 18 25.60 -48.43 10.36
CA THR A 18 24.27 -48.29 10.96
C THR A 18 24.15 -46.99 11.76
N ALA A 19 25.18 -46.59 12.52
CA ALA A 19 25.19 -45.31 13.23
C ALA A 19 25.16 -44.11 12.28
N ILE A 20 25.93 -44.16 11.18
CA ILE A 20 25.90 -43.14 10.13
C ILE A 20 24.51 -43.06 9.51
N PHE A 21 23.93 -44.19 9.13
CA PHE A 21 22.62 -44.26 8.49
C PHE A 21 21.50 -43.78 9.41
N MET A 22 21.52 -44.17 10.70
CA MET A 22 20.45 -43.82 11.63
C MET A 22 20.54 -42.37 12.15
N TRP A 23 21.75 -41.82 12.34
CA TRP A 23 21.93 -40.56 13.07
C TRP A 23 22.63 -39.48 12.23
N VAL A 24 23.73 -39.80 11.55
CA VAL A 24 24.54 -38.80 10.84
C VAL A 24 23.82 -38.28 9.60
N VAL A 25 23.25 -39.17 8.78
CA VAL A 25 22.55 -38.80 7.54
C VAL A 25 21.32 -37.93 7.81
N PRO A 26 20.34 -38.33 8.65
CA PRO A 26 19.15 -37.50 8.88
C PRO A 26 19.50 -36.16 9.53
N SER A 27 20.43 -36.13 10.48
CA SER A 27 20.93 -34.86 11.08
C SER A 27 21.61 -33.96 10.05
N SER A 28 22.33 -34.53 9.08
CA SER A 28 22.96 -33.75 8.00
C SER A 28 21.92 -33.19 7.04
N ILE A 29 20.87 -33.96 6.71
CA ILE A 29 19.76 -33.48 5.87
C ILE A 29 19.06 -32.30 6.56
N LEU A 30 18.71 -32.44 7.84
CA LEU A 30 18.09 -31.37 8.62
C LEU A 30 19.01 -30.15 8.74
N GLY A 31 20.30 -30.36 9.01
CA GLY A 31 21.28 -29.27 9.07
C GLY A 31 21.46 -28.53 7.74
N ILE A 32 21.33 -29.21 6.60
CA ILE A 32 21.29 -28.57 5.28
C ILE A 32 20.00 -27.78 5.11
N ALA A 33 18.85 -28.35 5.53
CA ALA A 33 17.57 -27.67 5.49
C ALA A 33 17.64 -26.34 6.26
N ASP A 34 18.06 -26.38 7.53
CA ASP A 34 18.19 -25.20 8.39
C ASP A 34 19.20 -24.18 7.84
N TYR A 35 20.30 -24.64 7.24
CA TYR A 35 21.29 -23.76 6.63
C TYR A 35 20.71 -23.02 5.41
N LEU A 36 19.95 -23.71 4.56
CA LEU A 36 19.29 -23.13 3.39
C LEU A 36 18.15 -22.20 3.80
N ASP A 37 17.40 -22.58 4.83
CA ASP A 37 16.30 -21.80 5.41
C ASP A 37 16.81 -20.45 5.92
N ARG A 38 17.90 -20.45 6.71
CA ARG A 38 18.58 -19.21 7.17
C ARG A 38 19.16 -18.35 6.04
N LYS A 39 19.20 -18.87 4.82
CA LYS A 39 19.64 -18.15 3.62
C LYS A 39 18.46 -17.75 2.73
N ASN A 40 17.22 -17.92 3.19
CA ASN A 40 15.98 -17.70 2.44
C ASN A 40 16.04 -18.39 1.07
N SER A 41 16.31 -19.69 1.09
CA SER A 41 16.33 -20.50 -0.13
C SER A 41 15.14 -21.44 -0.16
N ASP A 42 14.33 -21.34 -1.20
CA ASP A 42 13.15 -22.18 -1.47
C ASP A 42 13.49 -23.68 -1.51
N LYS A 43 14.77 -24.02 -1.70
CA LYS A 43 15.28 -25.39 -1.67
C LYS A 43 15.24 -26.01 -0.28
N ALA A 44 15.13 -25.23 0.79
CA ALA A 44 15.06 -25.72 2.16
C ALA A 44 13.89 -26.69 2.35
N VAL A 45 12.72 -26.36 1.78
CA VAL A 45 11.49 -27.15 1.83
C VAL A 45 11.71 -28.59 1.33
N LEU A 46 12.46 -28.76 0.24
CA LEU A 46 12.81 -30.08 -0.31
C LEU A 46 13.68 -30.91 0.64
N PHE A 47 14.52 -30.27 1.45
CA PHE A 47 15.34 -30.97 2.45
C PHE A 47 14.54 -31.33 3.70
N TYR A 48 13.59 -30.48 4.11
CA TYR A 48 12.63 -30.82 5.17
C TYR A 48 11.73 -32.01 4.76
N GLU A 49 11.23 -32.04 3.52
CA GLU A 49 10.49 -33.18 2.98
C GLU A 49 11.34 -34.47 2.99
N LYS A 50 12.60 -34.38 2.58
CA LYS A 50 13.55 -35.52 2.61
C LYS A 50 13.84 -35.99 4.02
N TYR A 51 13.94 -35.07 4.99
CA TYR A 51 14.11 -35.42 6.39
C TYR A 51 12.87 -36.18 6.92
N ALA A 52 11.67 -35.69 6.59
CA ALA A 52 10.41 -36.29 7.00
C ALA A 52 10.16 -37.68 6.41
N SER A 53 10.63 -37.92 5.19
CA SER A 53 10.52 -39.21 4.49
C SER A 53 11.67 -40.18 4.80
N TYR A 54 12.65 -39.77 5.61
CA TYR A 54 13.83 -40.60 5.88
C TYR A 54 13.49 -41.80 6.78
N PRO A 55 13.92 -43.03 6.46
CA PRO A 55 13.43 -44.26 7.12
C PRO A 55 13.63 -44.36 8.64
N THR A 56 14.57 -43.61 9.21
CA THR A 56 14.89 -43.67 10.65
C THR A 56 14.41 -42.44 11.42
N THR A 57 13.87 -41.43 10.74
CA THR A 57 13.22 -40.28 11.37
C THR A 57 11.87 -40.73 11.92
N SER A 58 11.49 -40.22 13.10
CA SER A 58 10.12 -40.45 13.60
C SER A 58 9.12 -39.84 12.63
N SER A 59 8.07 -40.56 12.27
CA SER A 59 7.06 -40.04 11.34
C SER A 59 6.39 -38.80 11.91
N VAL A 60 6.09 -38.77 13.21
CA VAL A 60 5.43 -37.62 13.86
C VAL A 60 6.34 -36.39 13.87
N GLU A 61 7.60 -36.55 14.31
CA GLU A 61 8.58 -35.46 14.33
C GLU A 61 8.90 -34.96 12.92
N GLY A 62 9.17 -35.87 12.00
CA GLY A 62 9.48 -35.56 10.61
C GLY A 62 8.34 -34.81 9.92
N TRP A 63 7.09 -35.29 10.08
CA TRP A 63 5.92 -34.59 9.54
C TRP A 63 5.72 -33.22 10.19
N TYR A 64 5.92 -33.09 11.51
CA TYR A 64 5.78 -31.81 12.20
C TYR A 64 6.78 -30.79 11.66
N VAL A 65 8.08 -31.14 11.66
CA VAL A 65 9.15 -30.24 11.22
C VAL A 65 8.95 -29.79 9.78
N TYR A 66 8.48 -30.70 8.92
CA TYR A 66 8.17 -30.34 7.53
C TYR A 66 6.94 -29.43 7.44
N ALA A 67 5.84 -29.77 8.12
CA ALA A 67 4.60 -28.98 8.07
C ALA A 67 4.78 -27.58 8.66
N ASP A 68 5.52 -27.45 9.76
CA ASP A 68 5.87 -26.17 10.41
C ASP A 68 6.55 -25.21 9.43
N LYS A 69 7.44 -25.75 8.59
CA LYS A 69 8.14 -24.99 7.55
C LYS A 69 7.27 -24.60 6.37
N LEU A 70 6.15 -25.30 6.14
CA LEU A 70 5.20 -24.95 5.09
C LEU A 70 4.23 -23.83 5.50
N VAL A 71 4.17 -23.44 6.79
CA VAL A 71 3.27 -22.36 7.25
C VAL A 71 3.88 -20.98 7.03
N GLU A 72 5.21 -20.85 7.10
CA GLU A 72 5.99 -19.60 6.89
C GLU A 72 5.58 -18.39 7.76
N GLY A 73 4.68 -18.57 8.73
CA GLY A 73 4.30 -17.62 9.77
C GLY A 73 2.86 -17.13 9.67
N PHE A 74 2.52 -16.14 10.51
CA PHE A 74 1.15 -15.63 10.66
C PHE A 74 1.05 -14.10 10.55
N ASP A 75 2.05 -13.45 9.96
CA ASP A 75 1.97 -12.02 9.69
C ASP A 75 0.86 -11.72 8.67
N LYS A 76 0.22 -10.56 8.83
CA LYS A 76 -0.82 -10.11 7.92
C LYS A 76 -0.27 -9.15 6.88
N TYR A 77 -0.70 -9.34 5.64
CA TYR A 77 -0.58 -8.34 4.59
C TYR A 77 -1.56 -7.21 4.88
N THR A 78 -1.05 -5.98 5.03
CA THR A 78 -1.87 -4.83 5.39
C THR A 78 -2.28 -4.06 4.13
N ILE A 79 -3.57 -3.84 3.97
CA ILE A 79 -4.17 -3.13 2.83
C ILE A 79 -4.87 -1.89 3.37
N PHE A 80 -4.45 -0.72 2.93
CA PHE A 80 -5.21 0.53 3.06
C PHE A 80 -5.67 0.98 1.67
N LEU A 81 -6.72 1.80 1.60
CA LEU A 81 -7.25 2.25 0.31
C LEU A 81 -6.33 3.28 -0.38
N ASN A 82 -5.49 3.97 0.39
CA ASN A 82 -4.46 4.89 -0.09
C ASN A 82 -3.07 4.23 -0.32
N GLY A 83 -2.93 2.92 -0.07
CA GLY A 83 -1.68 2.19 -0.29
C GLY A 83 -1.65 0.83 0.40
N TRP A 84 -0.75 -0.05 -0.02
CA TRP A 84 -0.58 -1.38 0.58
C TRP A 84 0.86 -1.58 1.07
N GLY A 85 1.01 -2.32 2.17
CA GLY A 85 2.31 -2.57 2.78
C GLY A 85 2.26 -3.72 3.79
N GLY A 86 3.34 -4.48 3.90
CA GLY A 86 3.43 -5.63 4.78
C GLY A 86 4.65 -6.48 4.43
N ALA A 87 5.04 -7.40 5.32
CA ALA A 87 6.10 -8.34 5.01
C ALA A 87 5.73 -9.16 3.76
N ASN A 88 6.60 -9.18 2.75
CA ASN A 88 6.54 -10.16 1.67
C ASN A 88 6.89 -11.52 2.27
N GLN A 89 5.90 -12.19 2.88
CA GLN A 89 6.07 -13.59 3.25
C GLN A 89 6.09 -14.42 1.96
N GLU A 90 6.96 -15.42 1.85
CA GLU A 90 6.85 -16.41 0.79
C GLU A 90 5.48 -17.14 0.89
N LEU A 91 5.09 -17.84 -0.17
CA LEU A 91 3.84 -18.61 -0.15
C LEU A 91 4.16 -20.02 0.34
N GLY A 92 4.03 -20.22 1.64
CA GLY A 92 3.98 -21.54 2.23
C GLY A 92 2.80 -22.38 1.69
N ASP A 93 2.95 -23.70 1.67
CA ASP A 93 1.88 -24.64 1.28
C ASP A 93 0.99 -24.98 2.50
N MET A 94 0.12 -24.02 2.87
CA MET A 94 -0.75 -24.16 4.05
C MET A 94 -1.72 -25.35 3.96
N GLU A 95 -2.18 -25.71 2.76
CA GLU A 95 -3.02 -26.88 2.55
C GLU A 95 -2.26 -28.17 2.86
N LYS A 96 -1.02 -28.27 2.37
CA LYS A 96 -0.18 -29.43 2.70
C LYS A 96 0.19 -29.47 4.18
N ALA A 97 0.46 -28.32 4.80
CA ALA A 97 0.67 -28.22 6.24
C ALA A 97 -0.54 -28.74 7.02
N LYS A 98 -1.75 -28.30 6.67
CA LYS A 98 -3.03 -28.74 7.26
C LYS A 98 -3.21 -30.25 7.15
N GLU A 99 -2.92 -30.85 5.99
CA GLU A 99 -2.96 -32.30 5.80
C GLU A 99 -2.01 -33.03 6.77
N LEU A 100 -0.77 -32.59 6.85
CA LEU A 100 0.26 -33.20 7.70
C LEU A 100 -0.05 -33.06 9.19
N PHE A 101 -0.45 -31.88 9.65
CA PHE A 101 -0.85 -31.67 11.05
C PHE A 101 -2.07 -32.50 11.42
N SER A 102 -3.08 -32.57 10.55
CA SER A 102 -4.27 -33.41 10.74
C SER A 102 -3.88 -34.89 10.89
N ARG A 103 -2.90 -35.35 10.09
CA ARG A 103 -2.37 -36.71 10.18
C ARG A 103 -1.64 -36.98 11.49
N ILE A 104 -0.89 -36.01 12.00
CA ILE A 104 -0.19 -36.12 13.29
C ILE A 104 -1.20 -36.22 14.43
N VAL A 105 -2.22 -35.35 14.47
CA VAL A 105 -3.24 -35.32 15.53
C VAL A 105 -4.07 -36.60 15.55
N ASN A 106 -4.39 -37.16 14.38
CA ASN A 106 -5.15 -38.41 14.27
C ASN A 106 -4.31 -39.69 14.39
N SER A 107 -3.01 -39.58 14.68
CA SER A 107 -2.15 -40.76 14.82
C SER A 107 -2.51 -41.57 16.07
N THR A 108 -2.90 -42.83 15.87
CA THR A 108 -3.29 -43.74 16.97
C THR A 108 -2.09 -44.38 17.68
N SER A 109 -0.86 -44.13 17.23
CA SER A 109 0.36 -44.74 17.76
C SER A 109 1.54 -43.78 17.62
N TYR A 110 1.81 -43.02 18.68
CA TYR A 110 3.03 -42.20 18.82
C TYR A 110 3.69 -42.47 20.17
N LYS A 111 5.01 -42.21 20.27
CA LYS A 111 5.75 -42.39 21.52
C LYS A 111 5.36 -41.29 22.50
N LYS A 112 5.39 -41.56 23.81
CA LYS A 112 5.15 -40.52 24.83
C LYS A 112 6.05 -39.29 24.65
N SER A 113 7.29 -39.48 24.17
CA SER A 113 8.24 -38.41 23.85
C SER A 113 7.86 -37.54 22.65
N GLU A 114 6.82 -37.91 21.90
CA GLU A 114 6.33 -37.21 20.69
C GLU A 114 5.00 -36.48 20.96
N LYS A 115 4.44 -36.58 22.18
CA LYS A 115 3.16 -35.95 22.56
C LYS A 115 3.18 -34.44 22.30
N HIS A 116 4.31 -33.77 22.54
CA HIS A 116 4.41 -32.32 22.32
C HIS A 116 4.21 -31.94 20.85
N TYR A 117 4.66 -32.77 19.89
CA TYR A 117 4.40 -32.53 18.47
C TYR A 117 2.92 -32.68 18.12
N VAL A 118 2.20 -33.61 18.75
CA VAL A 118 0.75 -33.74 18.60
C VAL A 118 0.03 -32.49 19.11
N ILE A 119 0.40 -32.01 20.30
CA ILE A 119 -0.16 -30.79 20.90
C ILE A 119 0.13 -29.56 20.01
N LYS A 120 1.38 -29.40 19.55
CA LYS A 120 1.76 -28.29 18.66
C LYS A 120 1.02 -28.35 17.33
N SER A 121 0.89 -29.53 16.73
CA SER A 121 0.13 -29.74 15.48
C SER A 121 -1.34 -29.37 15.65
N TYR A 122 -1.94 -29.73 16.79
CA TYR A 122 -3.31 -29.38 17.10
C TYR A 122 -3.51 -27.86 17.19
N LYS A 123 -2.64 -27.14 17.92
CA LYS A 123 -2.63 -25.67 17.96
C LYS A 123 -2.51 -25.07 16.55
N MET A 124 -1.56 -25.59 15.76
CA MET A 124 -1.29 -25.07 14.41
C MET A 124 -2.48 -25.21 13.45
N LEU A 125 -3.27 -26.28 13.55
CA LEU A 125 -4.49 -26.44 12.76
C LEU A 125 -5.51 -25.32 13.01
N MET A 126 -5.66 -24.90 14.27
CA MET A 126 -6.57 -23.82 14.63
C MET A 126 -6.00 -22.44 14.26
N ASP A 127 -4.68 -22.24 14.41
CA ASP A 127 -4.02 -21.00 13.96
C ASP A 127 -4.10 -20.83 12.44
N ILE A 128 -3.90 -21.90 11.66
CA ILE A 128 -4.12 -21.90 10.20
C ILE A 128 -5.58 -21.56 9.89
N ALA A 129 -6.54 -22.21 10.55
CA ALA A 129 -7.96 -21.95 10.32
C ALA A 129 -8.36 -20.49 10.59
N ILE A 130 -7.82 -19.87 11.66
CA ILE A 130 -8.01 -18.44 11.92
C ILE A 130 -7.33 -17.60 10.83
N SER A 131 -6.09 -17.93 10.47
CA SER A 131 -5.31 -17.17 9.49
C SER A 131 -5.94 -17.15 8.10
N THR A 132 -6.55 -18.25 7.68
CA THR A 132 -7.20 -18.42 6.37
C THR A 132 -8.69 -18.09 6.38
N GLY A 133 -9.27 -17.70 7.51
CA GLY A 133 -10.70 -17.37 7.62
C GLY A 133 -11.64 -18.58 7.67
N ASP A 134 -11.14 -19.80 7.88
CA ASP A 134 -11.88 -21.07 7.86
C ASP A 134 -12.54 -21.35 9.22
N SER A 135 -13.60 -20.60 9.51
CA SER A 135 -14.36 -20.71 10.76
C SER A 135 -15.02 -22.08 10.98
N GLU A 136 -15.40 -22.78 9.90
CA GLU A 136 -15.98 -24.13 9.97
C GLU A 136 -14.95 -25.13 10.48
N THR A 137 -13.76 -25.18 9.86
CA THR A 137 -12.66 -26.04 10.33
C THR A 137 -12.26 -25.71 11.76
N LEU A 138 -12.24 -24.42 12.15
CA LEU A 138 -11.94 -24.03 13.53
C LEU A 138 -12.93 -24.67 14.52
N ARG A 139 -14.24 -24.62 14.21
CA ARG A 139 -15.28 -25.24 15.05
C ARG A 139 -15.16 -26.76 15.12
N GLU A 140 -14.79 -27.41 14.02
CA GLU A 140 -14.57 -28.85 13.99
C GLU A 140 -13.44 -29.25 14.94
N TRP A 141 -12.30 -28.55 14.91
CA TRP A 141 -11.17 -28.83 15.79
C TRP A 141 -11.48 -28.50 17.24
N ILE A 142 -12.15 -27.37 17.54
CA ILE A 142 -12.64 -27.06 18.89
C ILE A 142 -13.53 -28.21 19.40
N SER A 143 -14.50 -28.65 18.61
CA SER A 143 -15.42 -29.73 18.97
C SER A 143 -14.70 -31.07 19.18
N PHE A 144 -13.64 -31.33 18.42
CA PHE A 144 -12.77 -32.49 18.60
C PHE A 144 -12.06 -32.43 19.96
N GLY A 145 -11.44 -31.29 20.31
CA GLY A 145 -10.70 -31.15 21.55
C GLY A 145 -11.58 -31.21 22.80
N GLN A 146 -12.78 -30.63 22.76
CA GLN A 146 -13.73 -30.66 23.88
C GLN A 146 -14.18 -32.08 24.24
N LYS A 147 -14.20 -32.98 23.24
CA LYS A 147 -14.54 -34.40 23.41
C LYS A 147 -13.32 -35.27 23.73
N ASN A 148 -12.11 -34.71 23.72
CA ASN A 148 -10.87 -35.46 23.95
C ASN A 148 -10.67 -35.73 25.44
N ASP A 149 -10.10 -36.87 25.81
CA ASP A 149 -9.82 -37.18 27.22
C ASP A 149 -8.57 -36.48 27.77
N ASP A 150 -7.67 -36.05 26.88
CA ASP A 150 -6.44 -35.34 27.24
C ASP A 150 -6.71 -33.90 27.68
N GLN A 151 -6.31 -33.55 28.90
CA GLN A 151 -6.57 -32.23 29.48
C GLN A 151 -5.83 -31.11 28.76
N ASP A 152 -4.63 -31.37 28.20
CA ASP A 152 -3.90 -30.36 27.42
C ASP A 152 -4.71 -29.99 26.17
N ILE A 153 -5.28 -31.00 25.50
CA ILE A 153 -6.10 -30.80 24.29
C ILE A 153 -7.41 -30.08 24.62
N LYS A 154 -8.06 -30.45 25.73
CA LYS A 154 -9.29 -29.79 26.22
C LYS A 154 -9.06 -28.30 26.50
N TYR A 155 -8.05 -27.98 27.31
CA TYR A 155 -7.64 -26.61 27.60
C TYR A 155 -7.42 -25.80 26.31
N ILE A 156 -6.68 -26.38 25.35
CA ILE A 156 -6.45 -25.72 24.08
C ILE A 156 -7.77 -25.48 23.35
N SER A 157 -8.65 -26.47 23.20
CA SER A 157 -9.95 -26.24 22.55
C SER A 157 -10.77 -25.15 23.24
N ASP A 158 -10.75 -25.10 24.57
CA ASP A 158 -11.54 -24.14 25.32
C ASP A 158 -11.00 -22.72 25.15
N ILE A 159 -9.68 -22.53 25.13
CA ILE A 159 -9.07 -21.23 24.80
C ILE A 159 -9.43 -20.76 23.39
N TYR A 160 -9.34 -21.62 22.38
CA TYR A 160 -9.73 -21.24 21.02
C TYR A 160 -11.23 -20.98 20.89
N ASN A 161 -12.05 -21.69 21.67
CA ASN A 161 -13.46 -21.38 21.80
C ASN A 161 -13.68 -20.01 22.46
N GLY A 162 -12.90 -19.66 23.49
CA GLY A 162 -12.91 -18.34 24.12
C GLY A 162 -12.56 -17.23 23.13
N PHE A 163 -11.52 -17.42 22.32
CA PHE A 163 -11.19 -16.52 21.20
C PHE A 163 -12.37 -16.38 20.22
N LEU A 164 -12.99 -17.48 19.82
CA LEU A 164 -14.14 -17.45 18.91
C LEU A 164 -15.36 -16.76 19.53
N MET A 165 -15.60 -16.89 20.85
CA MET A 165 -16.65 -16.15 21.56
C MET A 165 -16.36 -14.65 21.56
N HIS A 166 -15.12 -14.26 21.88
CA HIS A 166 -14.65 -12.87 21.86
C HIS A 166 -14.86 -12.22 20.49
N VAL A 167 -14.35 -12.85 19.41
CA VAL A 167 -14.46 -12.33 18.04
C VAL A 167 -15.92 -12.18 17.59
N ASN A 168 -16.81 -13.06 18.07
CA ASN A 168 -18.25 -12.96 17.81
C ASN A 168 -18.98 -11.96 18.73
N GLY A 169 -18.26 -11.17 19.53
CA GLY A 169 -18.80 -10.16 20.43
C GLY A 169 -19.39 -10.71 21.74
N ASN A 170 -19.09 -11.96 22.10
CA ASN A 170 -19.54 -12.59 23.33
C ASN A 170 -18.40 -12.65 24.36
N ASN A 171 -17.97 -11.47 24.80
CA ASN A 171 -16.87 -11.32 25.77
C ASN A 171 -17.19 -11.94 27.13
N GLU A 172 -18.45 -11.94 27.57
CA GLU A 172 -18.86 -12.57 28.84
C GLU A 172 -18.50 -14.07 28.86
N ARG A 173 -18.74 -14.81 27.77
CA ARG A 173 -18.34 -16.22 27.69
C ARG A 173 -16.83 -16.43 27.55
N ALA A 174 -16.14 -15.49 26.92
CA ALA A 174 -14.67 -15.54 26.89
C ALA A 174 -14.10 -15.37 28.31
N GLU A 175 -14.66 -14.46 29.11
CA GLU A 175 -14.29 -14.24 30.52
C GLU A 175 -14.58 -15.45 31.42
N GLU A 176 -15.68 -16.19 31.18
CA GLU A 176 -15.96 -17.46 31.86
C GLU A 176 -14.82 -18.47 31.65
N ILE A 177 -14.37 -18.64 30.41
CA ILE A 177 -13.26 -19.53 30.05
C ILE A 177 -11.94 -19.03 30.65
N ILE A 178 -11.67 -17.72 30.61
CA ILE A 178 -10.49 -17.13 31.24
C ILE A 178 -10.46 -17.49 32.73
N SER A 179 -11.58 -17.28 33.41
CA SER A 179 -11.72 -17.51 34.86
C SER A 179 -11.57 -18.97 35.26
N GLU A 180 -11.94 -19.91 34.39
CA GLU A 180 -11.80 -21.35 34.62
C GLU A 180 -10.32 -21.78 34.72
N TYR A 181 -9.46 -21.19 33.89
CA TYR A 181 -8.05 -21.58 33.81
C TYR A 181 -7.09 -20.63 34.51
N GLU A 182 -7.52 -19.43 34.88
CA GLU A 182 -6.68 -18.47 35.59
C GLU A 182 -6.15 -19.05 36.91
N GLY A 183 -4.83 -19.04 37.09
CA GLY A 183 -4.17 -19.59 38.28
C GLY A 183 -4.05 -21.12 38.31
N THR A 184 -4.45 -21.82 37.24
CA THR A 184 -4.22 -23.27 37.08
C THR A 184 -2.85 -23.57 36.48
N GLU A 185 -2.43 -24.85 36.47
CA GLU A 185 -1.18 -25.28 35.83
C GLU A 185 -1.21 -25.22 34.29
N TYR A 186 -2.40 -25.06 33.71
CA TYR A 186 -2.59 -24.99 32.26
C TYR A 186 -2.42 -23.59 31.69
N ALA A 187 -2.59 -22.54 32.53
CA ALA A 187 -2.51 -21.16 32.12
C ALA A 187 -1.19 -20.87 31.37
N ASP A 188 -1.31 -20.46 30.11
CA ASP A 188 -0.21 -20.10 29.23
C ASP A 188 -0.43 -18.71 28.64
N VAL A 189 0.52 -18.27 27.82
CA VAL A 189 0.50 -16.94 27.21
C VAL A 189 -0.73 -16.73 26.29
N LYS A 190 -1.33 -17.79 25.71
CA LYS A 190 -2.55 -17.63 24.91
C LYS A 190 -3.74 -17.21 25.78
N LEU A 191 -3.80 -17.67 27.04
CA LEU A 191 -4.77 -17.19 28.01
C LEU A 191 -4.57 -15.70 28.30
N ASP A 192 -3.32 -15.26 28.49
CA ASP A 192 -2.98 -13.85 28.67
C ASP A 192 -3.38 -13.00 27.44
N ILE A 193 -3.13 -13.49 26.23
CA ILE A 193 -3.57 -12.83 24.99
C ILE A 193 -5.10 -12.69 24.96
N LEU A 194 -5.84 -13.78 25.21
CA LEU A 194 -7.31 -13.73 25.22
C LEU A 194 -7.84 -12.74 26.26
N LYS A 195 -7.21 -12.68 27.44
CA LYS A 195 -7.55 -11.73 28.50
C LYS A 195 -7.28 -10.28 28.08
N MET A 196 -6.11 -10.01 27.48
CA MET A 196 -5.75 -8.70 26.96
C MET A 196 -6.73 -8.21 25.89
N GLU A 197 -7.07 -9.07 24.93
CA GLU A 197 -8.02 -8.77 23.86
C GLU A 197 -9.41 -8.47 24.41
N THR A 198 -9.91 -9.32 25.31
CA THR A 198 -11.22 -9.13 25.94
C THR A 198 -11.28 -7.81 26.71
N ALA A 199 -10.24 -7.49 27.50
CA ALA A 199 -10.13 -6.23 28.22
C ALA A 199 -10.12 -5.02 27.26
N LEU A 200 -9.36 -5.09 26.17
CA LEU A 200 -9.26 -4.02 25.17
C LEU A 200 -10.61 -3.70 24.53
N PHE A 201 -11.32 -4.73 24.05
CA PHE A 201 -12.61 -4.55 23.37
C PHE A 201 -13.77 -4.28 24.33
N ASN A 202 -13.61 -4.53 25.62
CA ASN A 202 -14.47 -4.03 26.69
C ASN A 202 -14.09 -2.61 27.15
N GLU A 203 -13.15 -1.95 26.46
CA GLU A 203 -12.66 -0.59 26.77
C GLU A 203 -11.96 -0.49 28.14
N ASN A 204 -11.54 -1.61 28.72
CA ASN A 204 -10.69 -1.67 29.92
C ASN A 204 -9.20 -1.54 29.55
N TYR A 205 -8.84 -0.37 29.05
CA TYR A 205 -7.50 -0.10 28.51
C TYR A 205 -6.38 -0.26 29.53
N ASP A 206 -6.61 0.08 30.81
CA ASP A 206 -5.59 -0.02 31.84
C ASP A 206 -5.18 -1.49 32.08
N GLU A 207 -6.15 -2.39 32.10
CA GLU A 207 -5.89 -3.82 32.19
C GLU A 207 -5.21 -4.36 30.93
N ALA A 208 -5.68 -3.95 29.75
CA ALA A 208 -5.07 -4.34 28.48
C ALA A 208 -3.58 -3.94 28.40
N VAL A 209 -3.23 -2.72 28.83
CA VAL A 209 -1.84 -2.24 28.89
C VAL A 209 -1.01 -3.12 29.83
N LEU A 210 -1.46 -3.36 31.06
CA LEU A 210 -0.74 -4.16 32.04
C LEU A 210 -0.45 -5.59 31.57
N ILE A 211 -1.39 -6.21 30.84
CA ILE A 211 -1.18 -7.56 30.29
C ILE A 211 -0.27 -7.50 29.06
N SER A 212 -0.44 -6.49 28.19
CA SER A 212 0.40 -6.32 26.99
C SER A 212 1.88 -6.15 27.34
N GLU A 213 2.22 -5.45 28.42
CA GLU A 213 3.60 -5.31 28.92
C GLU A 213 4.23 -6.67 29.26
N LYS A 214 3.45 -7.61 29.81
CA LYS A 214 3.94 -8.98 30.08
C LYS A 214 4.18 -9.74 28.79
N ILE A 215 3.25 -9.65 27.84
CA ILE A 215 3.31 -10.33 26.54
C ILE A 215 4.50 -9.83 25.71
N THR A 216 4.73 -8.52 25.66
CA THR A 216 5.86 -7.91 24.92
C THR A 216 7.24 -8.33 25.44
N ASN A 217 7.35 -8.76 26.71
CA ASN A 217 8.62 -9.22 27.30
C ASN A 217 8.97 -10.69 27.01
N ILE A 218 8.12 -11.41 26.27
CA ILE A 218 8.37 -12.80 25.87
C ILE A 218 9.48 -12.86 24.81
N ASP A 219 10.34 -13.88 24.92
CA ASP A 219 11.44 -14.12 23.98
C ASP A 219 10.90 -14.23 22.55
N TRP A 220 11.50 -13.46 21.64
CA TRP A 220 11.07 -13.35 20.26
C TRP A 220 11.04 -14.71 19.54
N LYS A 221 11.93 -15.64 19.93
CA LYS A 221 11.99 -17.00 19.36
C LYS A 221 10.77 -17.86 19.69
N THR A 222 10.01 -17.50 20.71
CA THR A 222 8.82 -18.24 21.14
C THR A 222 7.51 -17.60 20.67
N ARG A 223 7.59 -16.42 20.03
CA ARG A 223 6.41 -15.63 19.63
C ARG A 223 5.60 -16.32 18.54
N ASP A 224 6.26 -16.88 17.53
CA ASP A 224 5.59 -17.52 16.40
C ASP A 224 4.82 -18.79 16.79
N GLU A 225 5.15 -19.39 17.94
CA GLU A 225 4.46 -20.59 18.46
C GLU A 225 3.21 -20.25 19.31
N ILE A 226 2.97 -18.97 19.62
CA ILE A 226 1.97 -18.53 20.60
C ILE A 226 1.07 -17.41 20.04
N VAL A 227 0.32 -17.73 19.00
CA VAL A 227 -0.55 -16.76 18.30
C VAL A 227 -2.01 -17.22 18.22
N PHE A 228 -2.96 -16.36 17.84
CA PHE A 228 -4.27 -16.79 17.33
C PHE A 228 -4.31 -16.49 15.82
N GLY A 229 -3.53 -17.23 15.04
CA GLY A 229 -3.36 -16.97 13.60
C GLY A 229 -2.87 -15.56 13.25
N SER A 230 -2.23 -14.85 14.20
CA SER A 230 -1.71 -13.48 14.06
C SER A 230 -0.57 -13.19 15.03
N SER A 231 0.51 -12.58 14.54
CA SER A 231 1.68 -12.17 15.33
C SER A 231 1.52 -10.79 16.01
N ARG A 232 0.47 -10.03 15.71
CA ARG A 232 0.37 -8.60 16.10
C ARG A 232 0.10 -8.33 17.57
N TYR A 233 -0.12 -9.37 18.37
CA TYR A 233 -0.30 -9.26 19.82
C TYR A 233 0.94 -8.72 20.55
N TYR A 234 2.14 -8.95 20.02
CA TYR A 234 3.39 -8.57 20.69
C TYR A 234 3.73 -7.08 20.58
N ASP A 235 3.15 -6.40 19.58
CA ASP A 235 3.33 -4.96 19.34
C ASP A 235 2.26 -4.12 20.06
N ARG A 236 1.29 -4.77 20.71
CA ARG A 236 0.11 -4.15 21.32
C ARG A 236 0.47 -3.07 22.35
N ASN A 237 1.50 -3.28 23.18
CA ASN A 237 1.89 -2.31 24.21
C ASN A 237 2.34 -0.97 23.60
N TYR A 238 3.24 -1.03 22.61
CA TYR A 238 3.72 0.17 21.91
C TYR A 238 2.58 0.88 21.20
N TRP A 239 1.74 0.11 20.50
CA TRP A 239 0.61 0.64 19.76
C TRP A 239 -0.46 1.27 20.67
N LEU A 240 -0.76 0.68 21.83
CA LEU A 240 -1.77 1.20 22.77
C LEU A 240 -1.39 2.57 23.34
N ASP A 241 -0.10 2.83 23.56
CA ASP A 241 0.39 4.14 24.01
C ASP A 241 0.13 5.22 22.96
N GLU A 242 0.44 4.93 21.68
CA GLU A 242 0.16 5.84 20.56
C GLU A 242 -1.34 6.02 20.32
N PHE A 243 -2.11 4.93 20.32
CA PHE A 243 -3.57 4.96 20.19
C PHE A 243 -4.21 5.82 21.28
N SER A 244 -3.79 5.64 22.54
CA SER A 244 -4.34 6.37 23.69
C SER A 244 -4.11 7.87 23.62
N LYS A 245 -2.97 8.30 23.05
CA LYS A 245 -2.62 9.72 22.89
C LYS A 245 -3.31 10.35 21.70
N ASN A 246 -3.35 9.62 20.57
CA ASN A 246 -3.63 10.22 19.27
C ASN A 246 -5.00 9.83 18.71
N MET A 247 -5.58 8.68 19.05
CA MET A 247 -6.76 8.16 18.35
C MET A 247 -7.95 7.84 19.25
N LYS A 248 -7.74 7.56 20.54
CA LYS A 248 -8.79 7.13 21.48
C LYS A 248 -9.95 8.13 21.57
N GLY A 249 -11.16 7.63 21.37
CA GLY A 249 -12.41 8.37 21.57
C GLY A 249 -13.60 7.43 21.75
N SER A 250 -14.79 7.86 21.33
CA SER A 250 -16.05 7.15 21.58
C SER A 250 -16.83 6.73 20.33
N ASN A 251 -16.46 7.24 19.15
CA ASN A 251 -17.14 6.91 17.91
C ASN A 251 -16.56 5.62 17.34
N VAL A 252 -17.38 4.75 16.77
CA VAL A 252 -16.87 3.50 16.18
C VAL A 252 -17.11 3.45 14.67
N VAL A 253 -16.27 2.68 13.99
CA VAL A 253 -16.51 2.26 12.62
C VAL A 253 -17.05 0.83 12.64
N LYS A 254 -18.17 0.62 11.94
CA LYS A 254 -18.79 -0.71 11.76
C LYS A 254 -18.83 -1.04 10.28
N GLY A 255 -18.88 -2.32 9.97
CA GLY A 255 -19.19 -2.74 8.62
C GLY A 255 -18.83 -4.19 8.39
N THR A 256 -18.60 -4.53 7.13
CA THR A 256 -18.38 -5.91 6.70
C THR A 256 -17.17 -6.06 5.81
N VAL A 257 -16.57 -7.25 5.82
CA VAL A 257 -15.60 -7.71 4.84
C VAL A 257 -16.17 -8.92 4.12
N THR A 258 -16.25 -8.84 2.80
CA THR A 258 -16.83 -9.91 1.98
C THR A 258 -15.98 -10.23 0.76
N TYR A 259 -16.06 -11.48 0.30
CA TYR A 259 -15.56 -11.91 -1.01
C TYR A 259 -16.74 -12.44 -1.84
N LYS A 260 -17.08 -11.77 -2.94
CA LYS A 260 -18.25 -12.10 -3.78
C LYS A 260 -19.54 -12.23 -2.95
N GLY A 261 -19.71 -11.34 -1.97
CA GLY A 261 -20.84 -11.33 -1.04
C GLY A 261 -20.81 -12.40 0.04
N GLN A 262 -19.82 -13.31 0.06
CA GLN A 262 -19.61 -14.24 1.17
C GLN A 262 -18.82 -13.58 2.29
N PRO A 263 -19.15 -13.85 3.56
CA PRO A 263 -18.43 -13.29 4.70
C PRO A 263 -16.98 -13.76 4.73
N MET A 264 -16.06 -12.88 5.12
CA MET A 264 -14.67 -13.23 5.41
C MET A 264 -14.43 -13.12 6.92
N PRO A 265 -14.32 -14.24 7.66
CA PRO A 265 -14.01 -14.23 9.09
C PRO A 265 -12.55 -13.85 9.39
N PHE A 266 -12.31 -13.41 10.63
CA PHE A 266 -10.97 -13.16 11.20
C PHE A 266 -10.08 -12.17 10.44
N VAL A 267 -10.66 -11.29 9.64
CA VAL A 267 -9.98 -10.16 9.01
C VAL A 267 -9.71 -9.10 10.06
N GLU A 268 -8.45 -8.74 10.22
CA GLU A 268 -8.04 -7.67 11.13
C GLU A 268 -8.33 -6.30 10.50
N ILE A 269 -8.75 -5.33 11.31
CA ILE A 269 -9.06 -3.96 10.88
C ILE A 269 -8.05 -3.02 11.53
N TYR A 270 -7.35 -2.22 10.72
CA TYR A 270 -6.33 -1.27 11.17
C TYR A 270 -6.79 0.16 10.97
N VAL A 271 -6.13 1.08 11.67
CA VAL A 271 -6.33 2.52 11.53
C VAL A 271 -5.01 3.25 11.51
N GLN A 272 -4.94 4.27 10.68
CA GLN A 272 -3.92 5.31 10.70
C GLN A 272 -4.62 6.67 10.62
N GLU A 273 -4.01 7.71 11.20
CA GLU A 273 -4.42 9.08 10.90
C GLU A 273 -4.26 9.34 9.39
N ALA A 274 -5.07 10.23 8.82
CA ALA A 274 -4.98 10.57 7.40
C ALA A 274 -3.56 11.05 7.05
N GLY A 275 -3.02 10.56 5.94
CA GLY A 275 -1.65 10.82 5.53
C GLY A 275 -1.03 9.66 4.75
N GLY A 276 0.29 9.69 4.60
CA GLY A 276 1.03 8.60 3.94
C GLY A 276 1.01 7.30 4.75
N LEU A 277 1.07 6.17 4.05
CA LEU A 277 1.12 4.84 4.65
C LEU A 277 2.31 4.71 5.62
N ARG A 278 2.04 4.39 6.88
CA ARG A 278 3.08 3.96 7.83
C ARG A 278 3.20 2.44 7.79
N GLY A 279 4.43 1.94 7.60
CA GLY A 279 4.71 0.51 7.57
C GLY A 279 5.23 0.02 8.93
N GLY A 280 4.47 -0.86 9.59
CA GLY A 280 4.89 -1.56 10.82
C GLY A 280 4.53 -0.85 12.12
N GLY A 281 4.54 -1.59 13.24
CA GLY A 281 4.22 -1.08 14.58
C GLY A 281 2.73 -0.92 14.88
N ASP A 282 1.86 -1.09 13.88
CA ASP A 282 0.40 -1.01 14.05
C ASP A 282 -0.21 -2.32 14.55
N SER A 283 -1.22 -2.20 15.41
CA SER A 283 -2.08 -3.30 15.86
C SER A 283 -3.52 -3.05 15.44
N TYR A 284 -4.32 -4.11 15.34
CA TYR A 284 -5.69 -3.99 14.83
C TYR A 284 -6.64 -3.38 15.88
N ILE A 285 -7.56 -2.54 15.43
CA ILE A 285 -8.63 -1.92 16.24
C ILE A 285 -9.97 -2.67 16.17
N GLY A 286 -10.06 -3.66 15.29
CA GLY A 286 -11.23 -4.50 15.10
C GLY A 286 -10.86 -5.80 14.42
N ILE A 287 -11.73 -6.80 14.52
CA ILE A 287 -11.61 -8.06 13.81
C ILE A 287 -13.01 -8.49 13.36
N THR A 288 -13.12 -9.09 12.18
CA THR A 288 -14.42 -9.55 11.68
C THR A 288 -14.86 -10.84 12.36
N ASN A 289 -16.13 -10.90 12.73
CA ASN A 289 -16.79 -12.11 13.20
C ASN A 289 -17.01 -13.14 12.07
N GLU A 290 -17.64 -14.28 12.38
CA GLU A 290 -17.89 -15.33 11.38
C GLU A 290 -18.86 -14.92 10.26
N LYS A 291 -19.62 -13.84 10.46
CA LYS A 291 -20.48 -13.22 9.43
C LYS A 291 -19.75 -12.14 8.65
N GLY A 292 -18.43 -11.99 8.84
CA GLY A 292 -17.63 -10.96 8.19
C GLY A 292 -17.89 -9.55 8.73
N GLU A 293 -18.64 -9.40 9.83
CA GLU A 293 -18.98 -8.10 10.41
C GLU A 293 -17.90 -7.68 11.41
N PHE A 294 -17.50 -6.42 11.41
CA PHE A 294 -16.57 -5.85 12.38
C PHE A 294 -17.16 -4.61 13.07
N LYS A 295 -16.61 -4.34 14.25
CA LYS A 295 -16.78 -3.08 14.99
C LYS A 295 -15.42 -2.72 15.58
N THR A 296 -15.01 -1.47 15.38
CA THR A 296 -13.75 -0.99 15.98
C THR A 296 -13.93 -0.61 17.45
N ILE A 297 -12.82 -0.55 18.20
CA ILE A 297 -12.75 0.25 19.42
C ILE A 297 -12.97 1.75 19.12
N GLY A 298 -13.24 2.54 20.16
CA GLY A 298 -13.63 3.95 20.02
C GLY A 298 -12.53 4.89 19.51
N LEU A 299 -12.85 5.65 18.47
CA LEU A 299 -12.03 6.67 17.84
C LEU A 299 -12.55 8.08 18.19
N LYS A 300 -11.63 9.04 18.33
CA LYS A 300 -11.97 10.46 18.46
C LYS A 300 -12.39 11.04 17.11
N ASP A 301 -12.87 12.28 17.11
CA ASP A 301 -13.15 13.00 15.86
C ASP A 301 -11.84 13.25 15.09
N GLY A 302 -11.88 13.04 13.78
CA GLY A 302 -10.71 13.14 12.90
C GLY A 302 -10.91 12.46 11.55
N ILE A 303 -9.88 12.50 10.72
CA ILE A 303 -9.84 11.79 9.43
C ILE A 303 -8.88 10.61 9.55
N TYR A 304 -9.34 9.43 9.15
CA TYR A 304 -8.61 8.18 9.32
C TYR A 304 -8.51 7.41 8.00
N SER A 305 -7.36 6.78 7.78
CA SER A 305 -7.24 5.67 6.83
C SER A 305 -7.57 4.38 7.58
N ILE A 306 -8.61 3.67 7.13
CA ILE A 306 -9.01 2.38 7.69
C ILE A 306 -8.58 1.28 6.72
N GLY A 307 -7.82 0.32 7.24
CA GLY A 307 -7.22 -0.76 6.48
C GLY A 307 -7.56 -2.13 7.02
N MET A 308 -7.01 -3.15 6.38
CA MET A 308 -7.31 -4.56 6.64
C MET A 308 -6.03 -5.40 6.72
N GLY A 309 -6.03 -6.42 7.56
CA GLY A 309 -5.01 -7.46 7.65
C GLY A 309 -5.53 -8.81 7.24
N LEU A 310 -4.90 -9.39 6.23
CA LEU A 310 -5.26 -10.71 5.70
C LEU A 310 -4.02 -11.56 5.53
N ASN A 311 -4.19 -12.89 5.57
CA ASN A 311 -3.14 -13.77 5.10
C ASN A 311 -2.94 -13.55 3.59
N THR A 312 -1.68 -13.49 3.17
CA THR A 312 -1.30 -13.20 1.79
C THR A 312 -1.83 -14.22 0.77
N SER A 313 -1.99 -15.49 1.15
CA SER A 313 -2.55 -16.55 0.30
C SER A 313 -3.99 -16.28 -0.12
N LEU A 314 -4.73 -15.46 0.63
CA LEU A 314 -6.11 -15.08 0.31
C LEU A 314 -6.19 -14.00 -0.77
N LEU A 315 -5.07 -13.43 -1.22
CA LEU A 315 -5.05 -12.20 -2.02
C LEU A 315 -4.59 -12.38 -3.48
N GLU A 316 -4.23 -13.60 -3.89
CA GLU A 316 -3.68 -13.90 -5.23
C GLU A 316 -4.72 -13.74 -6.35
N ASP A 317 -6.01 -13.89 -6.03
CA ASP A 317 -7.12 -13.85 -6.98
C ASP A 317 -8.16 -12.77 -6.66
N LYS A 318 -7.84 -11.86 -5.72
CA LYS A 318 -8.81 -10.88 -5.20
C LYS A 318 -8.44 -9.46 -5.53
N VAL A 319 -9.45 -8.68 -5.91
CA VAL A 319 -9.38 -7.23 -6.07
C VAL A 319 -10.36 -6.59 -5.12
N ILE A 320 -9.93 -5.56 -4.42
CA ILE A 320 -10.80 -4.74 -3.58
C ILE A 320 -11.60 -3.77 -4.44
N SER A 321 -12.92 -3.78 -4.29
CA SER A 321 -13.80 -2.74 -4.83
C SER A 321 -13.48 -1.45 -4.10
N ARG A 322 -12.99 -0.44 -4.80
CA ARG A 322 -12.58 0.80 -4.13
C ARG A 322 -13.83 1.61 -3.82
N ALA A 323 -14.27 1.63 -2.57
CA ALA A 323 -15.59 2.17 -2.23
C ALA A 323 -15.79 3.69 -2.47
N GLY A 324 -14.76 4.43 -2.91
CA GLY A 324 -14.75 5.90 -3.01
C GLY A 324 -14.24 6.59 -1.73
N TYR A 325 -13.90 5.82 -0.70
CA TYR A 325 -13.39 6.34 0.58
C TYR A 325 -11.88 6.06 0.70
N GLU A 326 -11.01 6.97 0.28
CA GLU A 326 -9.58 6.85 0.65
C GLU A 326 -9.37 7.07 2.16
N TYR A 327 -10.24 7.90 2.74
CA TYR A 327 -10.29 8.21 4.16
C TYR A 327 -11.73 8.22 4.68
N VAL A 328 -11.88 8.05 5.99
CA VAL A 328 -13.14 8.13 6.72
C VAL A 328 -13.08 9.31 7.69
N THR A 329 -14.00 10.26 7.53
CA THR A 329 -14.18 11.37 8.48
C THR A 329 -15.12 10.96 9.61
N ILE A 330 -14.62 11.00 10.84
CA ILE A 330 -15.37 10.77 12.08
C ILE A 330 -15.67 12.13 12.70
N GLY A 331 -16.95 12.46 12.88
CA GLY A 331 -17.43 13.74 13.39
C GLY A 331 -18.66 13.57 14.28
N GLY A 332 -18.45 13.12 15.52
CA GLY A 332 -19.49 13.02 16.55
C GLY A 332 -20.53 11.90 16.37
N ALA A 333 -20.33 10.99 15.42
CA ALA A 333 -21.20 9.84 15.20
C ALA A 333 -20.42 8.63 14.64
N ASP A 334 -20.95 7.43 14.92
CA ASP A 334 -20.52 6.17 14.33
C ASP A 334 -20.55 6.24 12.79
N LYS A 335 -19.64 5.51 12.15
CA LYS A 335 -19.53 5.42 10.69
C LYS A 335 -19.67 3.98 10.21
N GLU A 336 -20.18 3.82 8.99
CA GLU A 336 -20.27 2.53 8.32
C GLU A 336 -19.27 2.47 7.15
N MET A 337 -18.51 1.37 7.07
CA MET A 337 -17.55 1.14 5.99
C MET A 337 -17.48 -0.35 5.64
N ASN A 338 -17.77 -0.67 4.38
CA ASN A 338 -17.77 -2.05 3.88
C ASN A 338 -16.61 -2.28 2.91
N PHE A 339 -15.90 -3.40 3.09
CA PHE A 339 -14.85 -3.88 2.21
C PHE A 339 -15.39 -5.03 1.36
N VAL A 340 -15.30 -4.91 0.04
CA VAL A 340 -15.83 -5.91 -0.89
C VAL A 340 -14.73 -6.36 -1.82
N PHE A 341 -14.28 -7.60 -1.65
CA PHE A 341 -13.42 -8.28 -2.60
C PHE A 341 -14.23 -8.94 -3.70
N ASN A 342 -13.75 -8.78 -4.93
CA ASN A 342 -14.22 -9.49 -6.11
C ASN A 342 -13.08 -10.32 -6.70
N SER A 343 -13.42 -11.29 -7.54
CA SER A 343 -12.39 -12.03 -8.28
C SER A 343 -11.74 -11.15 -9.33
N THR A 344 -10.47 -11.41 -9.62
CA THR A 344 -9.78 -10.81 -10.76
C THR A 344 -10.51 -11.10 -12.07
N ILE A 345 -10.41 -10.16 -13.02
CA ILE A 345 -10.91 -10.35 -14.38
C ILE A 345 -9.84 -10.98 -15.25
N ASN A 346 -10.25 -11.84 -16.17
CA ASN A 346 -9.32 -12.42 -17.12
C ASN A 346 -9.07 -11.48 -18.31
N VAL A 347 -7.80 -11.24 -18.61
CA VAL A 347 -7.36 -10.55 -19.83
C VAL A 347 -6.90 -11.60 -20.82
N SER A 348 -7.65 -11.75 -21.90
CA SER A 348 -7.45 -12.77 -22.92
C SER A 348 -6.30 -12.44 -23.90
N SER A 349 -6.02 -11.16 -24.08
CA SER A 349 -4.90 -10.64 -24.88
C SER A 349 -4.50 -9.28 -24.31
N PRO A 350 -3.21 -8.96 -24.17
CA PRO A 350 -2.05 -9.80 -24.53
C PRO A 350 -1.88 -11.01 -23.61
N LYS A 351 -1.14 -12.02 -24.06
CA LYS A 351 -0.60 -13.06 -23.17
C LYS A 351 0.58 -12.51 -22.37
N PRO A 352 0.98 -13.13 -21.25
CA PRO A 352 2.24 -12.79 -20.60
C PRO A 352 3.40 -12.87 -21.60
N ARG A 353 4.20 -11.80 -21.66
CA ARG A 353 5.40 -11.62 -22.51
C ARG A 353 5.11 -11.63 -24.01
N GLU A 354 3.96 -11.13 -24.42
CA GLU A 354 3.61 -11.05 -25.84
C GLU A 354 4.47 -10.01 -26.56
N LYS A 355 5.07 -10.40 -27.69
CA LYS A 355 5.89 -9.50 -28.50
C LYS A 355 5.05 -8.77 -29.54
N ILE A 356 5.21 -7.46 -29.61
CA ILE A 356 4.50 -6.59 -30.56
C ILE A 356 5.49 -6.13 -31.63
N SER A 357 5.35 -6.65 -32.85
CA SER A 357 6.18 -6.30 -34.02
C SER A 357 5.69 -5.07 -34.78
N GLY A 358 4.46 -4.60 -34.51
CA GLY A 358 3.83 -3.47 -35.17
C GLY A 358 3.70 -2.25 -34.25
N ASN A 359 3.06 -1.19 -34.76
CA ASN A 359 2.76 0.00 -33.96
C ASN A 359 1.44 -0.12 -33.18
N GLU A 360 0.60 -1.12 -33.47
CA GLU A 360 -0.66 -1.33 -32.77
C GLU A 360 -0.65 -2.65 -31.97
N PHE A 361 -1.29 -2.64 -30.80
CA PHE A 361 -1.63 -3.86 -30.06
C PHE A 361 -3.08 -3.78 -29.57
N THR A 362 -3.71 -4.95 -29.41
CA THR A 362 -5.08 -5.05 -28.89
C THR A 362 -5.05 -5.62 -27.49
N VAL A 363 -5.84 -5.02 -26.60
CA VAL A 363 -6.14 -5.59 -25.28
C VAL A 363 -7.59 -6.06 -25.31
N SER A 364 -7.88 -7.26 -24.80
CA SER A 364 -9.22 -7.83 -24.77
C SER A 364 -9.44 -8.58 -23.47
N TRP A 365 -10.59 -8.38 -22.83
CA TRP A 365 -10.87 -8.86 -21.47
C TRP A 365 -12.27 -9.44 -21.33
N GLU A 366 -12.47 -10.13 -20.21
CA GLU A 366 -13.77 -10.63 -19.77
C GLU A 366 -14.73 -9.48 -19.46
N LYS A 367 -15.99 -9.62 -19.89
CA LYS A 367 -17.05 -8.66 -19.59
C LYS A 367 -17.52 -8.83 -18.15
N VAL A 368 -17.56 -7.74 -17.39
CA VAL A 368 -17.99 -7.70 -15.98
C VAL A 368 -19.42 -7.19 -15.90
N GLU A 369 -20.25 -7.87 -15.10
CA GLU A 369 -21.61 -7.44 -14.80
C GLU A 369 -21.62 -6.16 -13.96
N GLY A 370 -22.45 -5.18 -14.32
CA GLY A 370 -22.54 -3.90 -13.63
C GLY A 370 -21.44 -2.89 -14.00
N ALA A 371 -20.48 -3.26 -14.85
CA ALA A 371 -19.50 -2.32 -15.38
C ALA A 371 -20.15 -1.39 -16.41
N ASP A 372 -20.00 -0.08 -16.19
CA ASP A 372 -20.38 0.97 -17.13
C ASP A 372 -19.31 1.14 -18.21
N HIS A 373 -18.04 1.22 -17.78
CA HIS A 373 -16.87 1.31 -18.65
C HIS A 373 -15.67 0.57 -18.04
N TYR A 374 -14.59 0.48 -18.81
CA TYR A 374 -13.31 -0.09 -18.43
C TYR A 374 -12.18 0.91 -18.63
N THR A 375 -11.13 0.78 -17.83
CA THR A 375 -9.86 1.50 -18.03
C THR A 375 -8.74 0.50 -18.21
N VAL A 376 -7.90 0.70 -19.22
CA VAL A 376 -6.67 -0.09 -19.41
C VAL A 376 -5.49 0.70 -18.85
N GLN A 377 -4.62 0.03 -18.10
CA GLN A 377 -3.47 0.64 -17.46
C GLN A 377 -2.18 -0.11 -17.82
N VAL A 378 -1.06 0.60 -17.73
CA VAL A 378 0.29 0.04 -17.84
C VAL A 378 1.01 0.19 -16.51
N VAL A 379 1.81 -0.82 -16.16
CA VAL A 379 2.72 -0.77 -15.01
C VAL A 379 4.13 -0.46 -15.48
N VAL A 380 4.73 0.59 -14.94
CA VAL A 380 6.10 1.03 -15.26
C VAL A 380 6.97 0.99 -14.02
N PHE A 381 8.16 0.41 -14.16
CA PHE A 381 9.13 0.22 -13.08
C PHE A 381 10.29 1.21 -13.19
N SER A 382 10.80 1.69 -12.05
CA SER A 382 11.99 2.55 -12.03
C SER A 382 13.26 1.81 -12.49
N ASN A 383 13.31 0.48 -12.32
CA ASN A 383 14.27 -0.39 -12.99
C ASN A 383 13.54 -1.28 -14.02
N PRO A 384 13.45 -0.86 -15.29
CA PRO A 384 12.63 -1.53 -16.29
C PRO A 384 13.17 -2.90 -16.75
N TYR A 385 14.48 -3.14 -16.66
CA TYR A 385 15.07 -4.42 -17.09
C TYR A 385 14.81 -5.57 -16.12
N GLU A 386 14.74 -5.27 -14.83
CA GLU A 386 14.56 -6.27 -13.77
C GLU A 386 13.13 -6.29 -13.21
N LYS A 387 12.24 -5.43 -13.72
CA LYS A 387 10.92 -5.15 -13.13
C LYS A 387 11.04 -4.85 -11.62
N GLY A 388 12.07 -4.08 -11.27
CA GLY A 388 12.45 -3.79 -9.89
C GLY A 388 12.32 -2.32 -9.54
N GLY A 389 12.56 -1.99 -8.28
CA GLY A 389 12.43 -0.62 -7.77
C GLY A 389 10.98 -0.22 -7.53
N SER A 390 10.70 1.08 -7.60
CA SER A 390 9.32 1.58 -7.48
C SER A 390 8.54 1.26 -8.75
N SER A 391 7.22 1.16 -8.64
CA SER A 391 6.35 1.00 -9.80
C SER A 391 5.19 1.98 -9.75
N VAL A 392 4.74 2.40 -10.92
CA VAL A 392 3.57 3.25 -11.10
C VAL A 392 2.63 2.58 -12.09
N THR A 393 1.34 2.58 -11.76
CA THR A 393 0.28 2.08 -12.65
C THR A 393 -0.49 3.28 -13.17
N THR A 394 -0.60 3.41 -14.49
CA THR A 394 -1.23 4.59 -15.12
C THR A 394 -2.20 4.21 -16.23
N PRO A 395 -3.37 4.87 -16.34
CA PRO A 395 -4.27 4.70 -17.48
C PRO A 395 -3.63 5.12 -18.81
N ILE A 396 -3.82 4.28 -19.82
CA ILE A 396 -3.36 4.51 -21.19
C ILE A 396 -4.54 4.78 -22.11
N SER A 397 -4.35 5.69 -23.08
CA SER A 397 -5.37 6.02 -24.07
C SER A 397 -5.24 5.12 -25.30
N ASP A 398 -6.38 4.74 -25.89
CA ASP A 398 -6.41 4.02 -27.17
C ASP A 398 -5.88 4.88 -28.33
N LYS A 399 -5.85 4.30 -29.53
CA LYS A 399 -5.43 5.00 -30.75
C LYS A 399 -6.28 6.23 -31.11
N ASN A 400 -7.49 6.36 -30.57
CA ASN A 400 -8.37 7.50 -30.76
C ASN A 400 -8.27 8.54 -29.64
N GLY A 401 -7.50 8.26 -28.57
CA GLY A 401 -7.36 9.12 -27.40
C GLY A 401 -8.35 8.85 -26.28
N ASN A 402 -9.18 7.79 -26.37
CA ASN A 402 -10.13 7.42 -25.32
C ASN A 402 -9.40 6.71 -24.18
N VAL A 403 -9.78 7.00 -22.94
CA VAL A 403 -9.25 6.33 -21.72
C VAL A 403 -10.29 5.43 -21.03
N GLU A 404 -11.56 5.60 -21.38
CA GLU A 404 -12.70 4.83 -20.90
C GLU A 404 -13.31 4.05 -22.07
N PHE A 405 -13.57 2.77 -21.86
CA PHE A 405 -14.01 1.83 -22.90
C PHE A 405 -15.31 1.15 -22.51
N ASN A 406 -16.34 1.23 -23.36
CA ASN A 406 -17.62 0.54 -23.10
C ASN A 406 -17.65 -0.88 -23.68
N GLU A 407 -16.72 -1.16 -24.60
CA GLU A 407 -16.49 -2.49 -25.16
C GLU A 407 -15.46 -3.25 -24.32
N ASN A 408 -15.42 -4.58 -24.46
CA ASN A 408 -14.47 -5.43 -23.74
C ASN A 408 -13.13 -5.63 -24.48
N TYR A 409 -12.78 -4.67 -25.34
CA TYR A 409 -11.50 -4.61 -26.04
C TYR A 409 -11.15 -3.16 -26.41
N ALA A 410 -9.86 -2.89 -26.57
CA ALA A 410 -9.34 -1.61 -27.06
C ALA A 410 -8.06 -1.81 -27.88
N VAL A 411 -7.81 -0.91 -28.83
CA VAL A 411 -6.64 -0.96 -29.72
C VAL A 411 -5.75 0.25 -29.45
N PHE A 412 -4.50 -0.01 -29.09
CA PHE A 412 -3.53 0.99 -28.66
C PHE A 412 -2.49 1.22 -29.73
N ASP A 413 -2.00 2.45 -29.82
CA ASP A 413 -0.90 2.85 -30.70
C ASP A 413 0.35 3.12 -29.84
N VAL A 414 1.43 2.39 -30.10
CA VAL A 414 2.66 2.42 -29.33
C VAL A 414 3.33 3.78 -29.38
N ASP A 415 3.39 4.42 -30.55
CA ASP A 415 4.04 5.72 -30.71
C ASP A 415 3.31 6.82 -29.93
N LYS A 416 1.98 6.82 -29.93
CA LYS A 416 1.20 7.76 -29.10
C LYS A 416 1.46 7.59 -27.60
N LEU A 417 1.70 6.36 -27.15
CA LEU A 417 1.96 6.08 -25.74
C LEU A 417 3.36 6.52 -25.28
N LYS A 418 4.35 6.53 -26.18
CA LYS A 418 5.72 7.02 -25.90
C LYS A 418 5.74 8.51 -25.53
N GLU A 419 4.90 9.32 -26.18
CA GLU A 419 4.87 10.77 -25.98
C GLU A 419 4.39 11.18 -24.57
N LYS A 420 3.67 10.28 -23.87
CA LYS A 420 3.10 10.55 -22.54
C LYS A 420 4.11 10.24 -21.44
N SER A 421 4.39 11.24 -20.60
CA SER A 421 5.16 11.06 -19.35
C SER A 421 4.25 10.57 -18.22
N ILE A 422 4.75 9.66 -17.37
CA ILE A 422 4.00 9.06 -16.26
C ILE A 422 4.25 9.77 -14.92
N GLY A 423 5.32 10.56 -14.82
CA GLY A 423 5.71 11.22 -13.59
C GLY A 423 7.21 11.53 -13.57
N ILE A 424 7.67 12.10 -12.46
CA ILE A 424 9.06 12.44 -12.21
C ILE A 424 9.45 11.80 -10.88
N SER A 425 10.46 10.92 -10.90
CA SER A 425 11.13 10.47 -9.69
C SER A 425 12.58 10.94 -9.64
N TYR A 426 13.18 10.89 -8.46
CA TYR A 426 14.58 11.19 -8.22
C TYR A 426 15.22 10.06 -7.43
N GLU A 427 16.46 9.71 -7.78
CA GLU A 427 17.17 8.60 -7.17
C GLU A 427 18.55 8.99 -6.64
N GLY A 428 18.93 8.39 -5.51
CA GLY A 428 20.23 8.57 -4.87
C GLY A 428 20.38 9.92 -4.14
N GLU A 429 21.50 10.08 -3.43
CA GLU A 429 21.80 11.32 -2.66
C GLU A 429 21.94 12.55 -3.56
N GLU A 430 22.37 12.36 -4.81
CA GLU A 430 22.49 13.44 -5.80
C GLU A 430 21.14 13.86 -6.40
N MET A 431 20.04 13.15 -6.07
CA MET A 431 18.70 13.39 -6.60
C MET A 431 18.71 13.39 -8.13
N LEU A 432 19.25 12.33 -8.73
CA LEU A 432 19.30 12.18 -10.18
C LEU A 432 17.90 11.92 -10.72
N LEU A 433 17.52 12.61 -11.79
CA LEU A 433 16.24 12.41 -12.44
C LEU A 433 16.06 10.96 -12.92
N GLY A 434 14.92 10.34 -12.62
CA GLY A 434 14.53 9.03 -13.14
C GLY A 434 14.29 9.06 -14.66
N TYR A 435 14.56 7.94 -15.34
CA TYR A 435 14.49 7.89 -16.81
C TYR A 435 13.07 8.16 -17.33
N GLU A 436 12.04 7.76 -16.58
CA GLU A 436 10.63 7.94 -16.91
C GLU A 436 10.21 9.42 -17.00
N GLY A 437 10.92 10.30 -16.28
CA GLY A 437 10.76 11.75 -16.37
C GLY A 437 11.24 12.32 -17.71
N VAL A 438 12.10 11.60 -18.45
CA VAL A 438 12.66 12.02 -19.74
C VAL A 438 12.09 11.21 -20.90
N LEU A 439 12.24 9.88 -20.85
CA LEU A 439 11.88 8.96 -21.93
C LEU A 439 10.39 8.62 -21.99
N GLY A 440 9.65 8.84 -20.91
CA GLY A 440 8.21 8.54 -20.86
C GLY A 440 7.91 7.07 -20.55
N SER A 441 6.74 6.62 -21.03
CA SER A 441 6.06 5.41 -20.57
C SER A 441 6.55 4.10 -21.18
N PHE A 442 6.92 4.11 -22.46
CA PHE A 442 7.15 2.91 -23.26
C PHE A 442 8.49 2.96 -23.99
N LEU A 443 9.27 1.90 -23.86
CA LEU A 443 10.58 1.73 -24.48
C LEU A 443 10.61 0.43 -25.28
N HIS A 444 11.37 0.42 -26.37
CA HIS A 444 11.59 -0.79 -27.15
C HIS A 444 12.42 -1.81 -26.35
N GLY A 445 12.06 -3.08 -26.45
CA GLY A 445 12.75 -4.17 -25.77
C GLY A 445 12.49 -4.28 -24.26
N ILE A 446 11.60 -3.44 -23.70
CA ILE A 446 11.15 -3.51 -22.30
C ILE A 446 9.79 -4.20 -22.22
N GLU A 447 9.59 -5.03 -21.19
CA GLU A 447 8.31 -5.69 -20.91
C GLU A 447 7.44 -4.84 -19.98
N TYR A 448 6.20 -4.59 -20.38
CA TYR A 448 5.22 -3.78 -19.65
C TYR A 448 3.99 -4.62 -19.28
N PRO A 449 3.72 -4.85 -17.99
CA PRO A 449 2.46 -5.42 -17.55
C PRO A 449 1.28 -4.52 -17.92
N ILE A 450 0.23 -5.14 -18.46
CA ILE A 450 -1.03 -4.50 -18.84
C ILE A 450 -2.11 -4.98 -17.89
N THR A 451 -2.85 -4.03 -17.33
CA THR A 451 -3.97 -4.31 -16.42
C THR A 451 -5.24 -3.64 -16.90
N VAL A 452 -6.38 -4.17 -16.49
CA VAL A 452 -7.70 -3.65 -16.83
C VAL A 452 -8.51 -3.53 -15.56
N ASN A 453 -9.20 -2.40 -15.39
CA ASN A 453 -10.21 -2.22 -14.34
C ASN A 453 -11.59 -2.09 -14.97
N ALA A 454 -12.58 -2.67 -14.29
CA ALA A 454 -14.00 -2.49 -14.58
C ALA A 454 -14.56 -1.47 -13.59
N CYS A 455 -15.22 -0.44 -14.10
CA CYS A 455 -15.70 0.70 -13.32
C CYS A 455 -17.23 0.82 -13.39
N ASP A 456 -17.84 1.34 -12.33
CA ASP A 456 -19.24 1.76 -12.34
C ASP A 456 -19.42 3.15 -13.00
N GLU A 457 -20.68 3.61 -13.07
CA GLU A 457 -21.06 4.92 -13.66
C GLU A 457 -20.39 6.13 -13.01
N ASN A 458 -19.84 5.98 -11.80
CA ASN A 458 -19.16 7.04 -11.06
C ASN A 458 -17.62 6.93 -11.19
N GLY A 459 -17.12 6.05 -12.07
CA GLY A 459 -15.68 5.82 -12.27
C GLY A 459 -15.04 4.97 -11.17
N LYS A 460 -15.85 4.30 -10.34
CA LYS A 460 -15.37 3.54 -9.19
C LYS A 460 -15.05 2.09 -9.58
N ILE A 461 -13.90 1.59 -9.16
CA ILE A 461 -13.45 0.23 -9.48
C ILE A 461 -14.36 -0.80 -8.79
N ILE A 462 -15.00 -1.64 -9.60
CA ILE A 462 -15.75 -2.83 -9.18
C ILE A 462 -14.78 -4.01 -9.00
N THR A 463 -13.92 -4.23 -9.99
CA THR A 463 -12.86 -5.25 -9.98
C THR A 463 -11.82 -4.91 -11.05
N GLY A 464 -10.72 -5.65 -11.12
CA GLY A 464 -9.68 -5.49 -12.12
C GLY A 464 -8.87 -6.76 -12.33
N SER A 465 -7.87 -6.70 -13.20
CA SER A 465 -7.02 -7.85 -13.53
C SER A 465 -5.78 -7.94 -12.64
N LEU A 466 -5.52 -6.91 -11.84
CA LEU A 466 -4.37 -6.82 -10.94
C LEU A 466 -4.79 -7.23 -9.52
N PRO A 467 -4.41 -8.44 -9.04
CA PRO A 467 -4.74 -8.87 -7.69
C PRO A 467 -4.04 -8.04 -6.61
N MET A 468 -4.62 -7.99 -5.41
CA MET A 468 -4.02 -7.29 -4.27
C MET A 468 -2.62 -7.81 -3.91
N ARG A 469 -2.36 -9.11 -4.15
CA ARG A 469 -1.01 -9.68 -4.15
C ARG A 469 -0.58 -10.00 -5.58
N THR A 470 0.32 -9.18 -6.13
CA THR A 470 0.71 -9.28 -7.54
C THR A 470 2.05 -9.99 -7.76
N TYR A 471 2.05 -10.90 -8.73
CA TYR A 471 3.25 -11.49 -9.33
C TYR A 471 3.32 -11.09 -10.81
N TYR A 472 4.05 -10.02 -11.12
CA TYR A 472 4.06 -9.39 -12.46
C TYR A 472 4.52 -10.31 -13.61
N ASP A 473 5.23 -11.40 -13.32
CA ASP A 473 5.61 -12.39 -14.33
C ASP A 473 4.44 -13.24 -14.85
N GLN A 474 3.32 -13.27 -14.13
CA GLN A 474 2.11 -14.00 -14.51
C GLN A 474 1.04 -13.08 -15.11
N ILE A 475 1.24 -11.77 -15.04
CA ILE A 475 0.32 -10.76 -15.55
C ILE A 475 0.48 -10.63 -17.08
N PRO A 476 -0.62 -10.47 -17.83
CA PRO A 476 -0.59 -10.03 -19.23
C PRO A 476 0.43 -8.91 -19.45
N SER A 477 1.28 -9.03 -20.46
CA SER A 477 2.31 -8.02 -20.69
C SER A 477 2.72 -7.98 -22.15
N ILE A 478 3.19 -6.80 -22.57
CA ILE A 478 3.70 -6.58 -23.92
C ILE A 478 5.19 -6.25 -23.88
N THR A 479 5.91 -6.69 -24.91
CA THR A 479 7.25 -6.21 -25.24
C THR A 479 7.25 -5.69 -26.66
N ILE A 480 7.51 -4.41 -26.83
CA ILE A 480 7.63 -3.79 -28.15
C ILE A 480 8.95 -4.24 -28.76
N GLU A 481 8.92 -4.80 -29.98
CA GLU A 481 10.15 -5.25 -30.65
C GLU A 481 11.10 -4.09 -30.96
N GLY A 482 12.40 -4.38 -30.91
CA GLY A 482 13.47 -3.40 -31.08
C GLY A 482 14.37 -3.35 -29.86
N SER A 483 15.26 -2.36 -29.86
CA SER A 483 16.16 -2.07 -28.74
C SER A 483 16.10 -0.59 -28.43
N VAL A 484 16.29 -0.23 -27.17
CA VAL A 484 16.63 1.14 -26.81
C VAL A 484 17.85 1.62 -27.60
N THR A 485 17.84 2.89 -27.99
CA THR A 485 18.97 3.55 -28.63
C THR A 485 20.11 3.75 -27.64
N ASP A 486 21.32 4.03 -28.13
CA ASP A 486 22.47 4.31 -27.25
C ASP A 486 22.21 5.52 -26.34
N GLY A 487 21.56 6.57 -26.86
CA GLY A 487 21.17 7.75 -26.07
C GLY A 487 20.13 7.44 -24.99
N GLU A 488 19.12 6.62 -25.30
CA GLU A 488 18.11 6.20 -24.32
C GLU A 488 18.75 5.34 -23.23
N LYS A 489 19.66 4.44 -23.60
CA LYS A 489 20.42 3.64 -22.64
C LYS A 489 21.26 4.52 -21.71
N MET A 490 21.87 5.60 -22.22
CA MET A 490 22.57 6.57 -21.37
C MET A 490 21.63 7.21 -20.35
N ILE A 491 20.40 7.55 -20.74
CA ILE A 491 19.39 8.11 -19.82
C ILE A 491 18.95 7.08 -18.77
N ILE A 492 18.69 5.83 -19.17
CA ILE A 492 18.33 4.73 -18.24
C ILE A 492 19.47 4.49 -17.23
N ASP A 493 20.72 4.51 -17.70
CA ASP A 493 21.93 4.40 -16.88
C ASP A 493 22.25 5.70 -16.10
N LYS A 494 21.46 6.76 -16.23
CA LYS A 494 21.63 8.10 -15.63
C LYS A 494 22.96 8.80 -16.00
N LYS A 495 23.52 8.47 -17.15
CA LYS A 495 24.68 9.12 -17.78
C LYS A 495 24.24 10.37 -18.55
N TYR A 496 23.70 11.34 -17.80
CA TYR A 496 23.09 12.52 -18.37
C TYR A 496 24.04 13.43 -19.17
N PRO A 497 25.29 13.70 -18.73
CA PRO A 497 26.23 14.48 -19.54
C PRO A 497 26.47 13.87 -20.92
N GLU A 498 26.65 12.54 -20.98
CA GLU A 498 26.85 11.81 -22.23
C GLU A 498 25.59 11.81 -23.09
N ALA A 499 24.41 11.63 -22.48
CA ALA A 499 23.13 11.70 -23.19
C ALA A 499 22.88 13.09 -23.78
N ILE A 500 23.19 14.15 -23.03
CA ILE A 500 23.06 15.54 -23.50
C ILE A 500 23.95 15.77 -24.72
N GLU A 501 25.24 15.40 -24.63
CA GLU A 501 26.17 15.53 -25.76
C GLU A 501 25.67 14.75 -26.99
N TYR A 502 25.19 13.52 -26.77
CA TYR A 502 24.64 12.68 -27.83
C TYR A 502 23.48 13.35 -28.57
N TYR A 503 22.46 13.82 -27.84
CA TYR A 503 21.27 14.43 -28.46
C TYR A 503 21.51 15.83 -29.02
N GLU A 504 22.39 16.64 -28.40
CA GLU A 504 22.78 17.93 -28.98
C GLU A 504 23.52 17.72 -30.32
N ASN A 505 24.39 16.71 -30.43
CA ASN A 505 25.04 16.35 -31.69
C ASN A 505 24.03 15.89 -32.76
N ILE A 506 22.98 15.15 -32.38
CA ILE A 506 21.89 14.81 -33.30
C ILE A 506 21.23 16.09 -33.83
N LEU A 507 20.93 17.07 -32.97
CA LEU A 507 20.30 18.33 -33.40
C LEU A 507 21.20 19.22 -34.27
N LEU A 508 22.51 19.01 -34.28
CA LEU A 508 23.41 19.68 -35.23
C LEU A 508 23.23 19.15 -36.67
N GLU A 509 22.97 17.84 -36.82
CA GLU A 509 22.81 17.19 -38.12
C GLU A 509 21.35 17.17 -38.58
N GLU A 510 20.43 16.91 -37.65
CA GLU A 510 18.99 16.83 -37.84
C GLU A 510 18.27 17.79 -36.88
N PRO A 511 18.23 19.10 -37.17
CA PRO A 511 17.70 20.09 -36.24
C PRO A 511 16.23 19.84 -35.86
N ASP A 512 15.47 19.16 -36.70
CA ASP A 512 14.03 18.92 -36.53
C ASP A 512 13.73 17.54 -35.95
N ASN A 513 14.76 16.82 -35.45
CA ASN A 513 14.60 15.53 -34.78
C ASN A 513 13.77 15.71 -33.48
N THR A 514 12.53 15.23 -33.52
CA THR A 514 11.54 15.49 -32.45
C THR A 514 11.87 14.80 -31.14
N ASP A 515 12.51 13.62 -31.18
CA ASP A 515 12.89 12.86 -29.98
C ASP A 515 14.02 13.57 -29.24
N ALA A 516 15.08 13.97 -29.97
CA ALA A 516 16.18 14.73 -29.40
C ALA A 516 15.70 16.06 -28.79
N LEU A 517 14.81 16.78 -29.49
CA LEU A 517 14.17 17.98 -28.94
C LEU A 517 13.42 17.67 -27.64
N MET A 518 12.55 16.66 -27.64
CA MET A 518 11.75 16.30 -26.47
C MET A 518 12.61 15.92 -25.26
N TYR A 519 13.61 15.06 -25.44
CA TYR A 519 14.48 14.61 -24.35
C TYR A 519 15.30 15.76 -23.77
N LEU A 520 15.89 16.61 -24.62
CA LEU A 520 16.67 17.76 -24.15
C LEU A 520 15.81 18.82 -23.47
N ILE A 521 14.57 19.07 -23.94
CA ILE A 521 13.63 19.97 -23.24
C ILE A 521 13.42 19.51 -21.80
N LYS A 522 13.16 18.21 -21.59
CA LYS A 522 12.93 17.64 -20.26
C LYS A 522 14.20 17.67 -19.41
N ILE A 523 15.34 17.22 -19.96
CA ILE A 523 16.63 17.20 -19.24
C ILE A 523 17.03 18.60 -18.79
N TYR A 524 16.99 19.60 -19.68
CA TYR A 524 17.38 20.97 -19.35
C TYR A 524 16.34 21.70 -18.49
N GLY A 525 15.05 21.49 -18.75
CA GLY A 525 14.00 22.23 -18.06
C GLY A 525 13.71 21.69 -16.67
N ILE A 526 13.63 20.36 -16.51
CA ILE A 526 13.46 19.71 -15.20
C ILE A 526 14.78 19.76 -14.42
N GLY A 527 15.91 19.66 -15.11
CA GLY A 527 17.23 19.49 -14.53
C GLY A 527 17.46 18.03 -14.13
N TRP A 528 18.51 17.43 -14.67
CA TRP A 528 18.85 16.03 -14.38
C TRP A 528 19.44 15.82 -12.98
N LYS A 529 19.89 16.89 -12.33
CA LYS A 529 20.18 16.99 -10.89
C LYS A 529 20.05 18.44 -10.42
N LYS A 530 20.10 18.66 -9.11
CA LYS A 530 20.04 20.01 -8.51
C LYS A 530 21.10 20.95 -9.11
N GLY A 531 20.66 22.10 -9.61
CA GLY A 531 21.51 23.15 -10.16
C GLY A 531 21.88 23.00 -11.64
N GLU A 532 21.46 21.92 -12.32
CA GLU A 532 21.79 21.67 -13.74
C GLU A 532 20.65 22.03 -14.71
N ARG A 533 19.76 22.93 -14.30
CA ARG A 533 18.72 23.45 -15.19
C ARG A 533 19.31 24.44 -16.20
N ASN A 534 18.80 24.39 -17.42
CA ASN A 534 19.05 25.38 -18.46
C ASN A 534 17.73 25.81 -19.09
N ILE A 535 17.03 26.73 -18.41
CA ILE A 535 15.68 27.17 -18.79
C ILE A 535 15.68 27.89 -20.14
N GLU A 536 16.74 28.65 -20.45
CA GLU A 536 16.87 29.33 -21.75
C GLU A 536 16.88 28.32 -22.89
N ARG A 537 17.75 27.30 -22.80
CA ARG A 537 17.83 26.24 -23.80
C ARG A 537 16.53 25.43 -23.87
N ALA A 538 15.94 25.09 -22.73
CA ALA A 538 14.67 24.36 -22.69
C ALA A 538 13.54 25.13 -23.38
N VAL A 539 13.44 26.45 -23.18
CA VAL A 539 12.42 27.30 -23.83
C VAL A 539 12.70 27.47 -25.33
N GLU A 540 13.97 27.59 -25.74
CA GLU A 540 14.36 27.63 -27.14
C GLU A 540 13.92 26.36 -27.88
N LEU A 541 14.33 25.20 -27.36
CA LEU A 541 13.99 23.89 -27.91
C LEU A 541 12.47 23.65 -27.85
N GLY A 542 11.81 24.01 -26.75
CA GLY A 542 10.36 23.89 -26.58
C GLY A 542 9.56 24.70 -27.59
N LYS A 543 9.99 25.93 -27.90
CA LYS A 543 9.36 26.75 -28.95
C LYS A 543 9.52 26.16 -30.34
N LYS A 544 10.65 25.47 -30.58
CA LYS A 544 10.91 24.77 -31.84
C LYS A 544 10.04 23.54 -31.95
N TYR A 545 10.04 22.68 -30.93
CA TYR A 545 9.19 21.51 -30.83
C TYR A 545 7.72 21.86 -31.06
N ALA A 546 7.18 22.84 -30.33
CA ALA A 546 5.80 23.32 -30.51
C ALA A 546 5.52 23.86 -31.92
N GLY A 547 6.53 24.41 -32.61
CA GLY A 547 6.39 24.85 -34.00
C GLY A 547 6.31 23.70 -35.01
N LEU A 548 6.91 22.55 -34.69
CA LEU A 548 6.91 21.35 -35.52
C LEU A 548 5.69 20.46 -35.26
N THR A 549 5.35 20.26 -33.98
CA THR A 549 4.31 19.31 -33.55
C THR A 549 2.97 19.95 -33.24
N GLY A 550 2.95 21.26 -32.96
CA GLY A 550 1.79 21.95 -32.41
C GLY A 550 1.60 21.75 -30.90
N ASP A 551 2.40 20.91 -30.24
CA ASP A 551 2.30 20.65 -28.80
C ASP A 551 3.03 21.72 -27.98
N THR A 552 2.25 22.54 -27.27
CA THR A 552 2.74 23.55 -26.32
C THR A 552 2.74 23.06 -24.87
N GLN A 553 2.11 21.92 -24.59
CA GLN A 553 1.91 21.41 -23.23
C GLN A 553 3.18 20.79 -22.66
N LEU A 554 4.06 20.22 -23.51
CA LEU A 554 5.35 19.69 -23.06
C LEU A 554 6.18 20.75 -22.32
N ILE A 555 6.35 21.95 -22.89
CA ILE A 555 7.15 22.99 -22.26
C ILE A 555 6.46 23.55 -21.00
N PHE A 556 5.13 23.65 -20.98
CA PHE A 556 4.41 24.11 -19.79
C PHE A 556 4.59 23.16 -18.61
N ARG A 557 4.41 21.84 -18.83
CA ARG A 557 4.65 20.81 -17.81
C ARG A 557 6.07 20.83 -17.27
N THR A 558 7.05 20.96 -18.18
CA THR A 558 8.47 21.03 -17.81
C THR A 558 8.77 22.25 -16.94
N LEU A 559 8.30 23.45 -17.34
CA LEU A 559 8.52 24.69 -16.60
C LEU A 559 7.75 24.75 -15.28
N ASP A 560 6.65 24.02 -15.16
CA ASP A 560 5.90 23.96 -13.91
C ASP A 560 6.66 23.24 -12.78
N THR A 561 7.78 22.58 -13.07
CA THR A 561 8.66 22.03 -12.03
C THR A 561 9.55 23.09 -11.34
N MET A 562 9.52 24.35 -11.80
CA MET A 562 10.27 25.46 -11.18
C MET A 562 9.74 25.86 -9.82
N ASP A 563 10.61 26.19 -8.88
CA ASP A 563 10.22 26.86 -7.64
C ASP A 563 9.88 28.34 -7.89
N ARG A 564 9.44 29.03 -6.83
CA ARG A 564 8.98 30.42 -6.93
C ARG A 564 10.10 31.40 -7.31
N ASP A 565 11.32 31.17 -6.84
CA ASP A 565 12.43 32.08 -7.09
C ASP A 565 12.97 31.87 -8.50
N GLU A 566 13.04 30.62 -8.97
CA GLU A 566 13.31 30.28 -10.37
C GLU A 566 12.27 30.90 -11.32
N ILE A 567 10.98 30.89 -10.97
CA ILE A 567 9.92 31.54 -11.76
C ILE A 567 10.16 33.05 -11.89
N LYS A 568 10.64 33.70 -10.82
CA LYS A 568 10.95 35.13 -10.83
C LYS A 568 12.14 35.45 -11.71
N GLU A 569 13.20 34.65 -11.60
CA GLU A 569 14.43 34.80 -12.39
C GLU A 569 14.18 34.59 -13.89
N ASN A 570 13.30 33.64 -14.23
CA ASN A 570 13.04 33.23 -15.62
C ASN A 570 11.76 33.82 -16.21
N LYS A 571 11.24 34.91 -15.63
CA LYS A 571 9.97 35.54 -15.99
C LYS A 571 9.75 35.66 -17.50
N ASP A 572 10.66 36.37 -18.16
CA ASP A 572 10.47 36.77 -19.55
C ASP A 572 10.50 35.55 -20.48
N LEU A 573 11.30 34.53 -20.13
CA LEU A 573 11.32 33.26 -20.82
C LEU A 573 9.98 32.53 -20.69
N ILE A 574 9.42 32.42 -19.48
CA ILE A 574 8.12 31.78 -19.24
C ILE A 574 7.00 32.49 -19.99
N TYR A 575 6.90 33.82 -19.85
CA TYR A 575 5.88 34.59 -20.57
C TYR A 575 6.03 34.48 -22.09
N SER A 576 7.26 34.38 -22.59
CA SER A 576 7.50 34.18 -24.02
C SER A 576 7.05 32.81 -24.52
N ALA A 577 7.13 31.77 -23.68
CA ALA A 577 6.59 30.44 -23.98
C ALA A 577 5.05 30.47 -24.01
N ILE A 578 4.43 31.14 -23.04
CA ILE A 578 2.97 31.27 -22.92
C ILE A 578 2.38 32.10 -24.08
N LYS A 579 2.98 33.25 -24.43
CA LYS A 579 2.43 34.19 -25.43
C LYS A 579 2.32 33.62 -26.86
N LYS A 580 3.09 32.59 -27.20
CA LYS A 580 3.06 31.94 -28.51
C LYS A 580 1.87 30.97 -28.68
N SER A 581 1.18 30.61 -27.59
CA SER A 581 0.00 29.75 -27.63
C SER A 581 -1.27 30.55 -27.93
N ASP A 582 -2.05 30.12 -28.94
CA ASP A 582 -3.28 30.78 -29.36
C ASP A 582 -4.40 30.59 -28.31
N LYS A 583 -4.54 31.55 -27.39
CA LYS A 583 -5.67 31.83 -26.46
C LYS A 583 -6.21 30.70 -25.56
N ASN A 584 -5.98 29.41 -25.81
CA ASN A 584 -6.38 28.31 -24.94
C ASN A 584 -5.14 27.63 -24.35
N LEU A 585 -4.81 27.96 -23.10
CA LEU A 585 -3.62 27.48 -22.40
C LEU A 585 -3.74 26.02 -21.93
N GLY A 586 -4.96 25.50 -21.85
CA GLY A 586 -5.24 24.25 -21.14
C GLY A 586 -4.90 24.33 -19.65
N THR A 587 -5.06 23.22 -18.95
CA THR A 587 -4.81 23.11 -17.50
C THR A 587 -3.37 23.45 -17.13
N GLU A 588 -2.37 22.89 -17.83
CA GLU A 588 -0.96 23.09 -17.49
C GLU A 588 -0.50 24.53 -17.72
N GLY A 589 -0.95 25.16 -18.81
CA GLY A 589 -0.63 26.55 -19.08
C GLY A 589 -1.30 27.52 -18.09
N ASN A 590 -2.56 27.27 -17.69
CA ASN A 590 -3.24 28.06 -16.65
C ASN A 590 -2.57 27.87 -15.28
N ARG A 591 -2.18 26.64 -14.93
CA ARG A 591 -1.44 26.33 -13.70
C ARG A 591 -0.11 27.09 -13.64
N LEU A 592 0.73 26.98 -14.67
CA LEU A 592 2.01 27.70 -14.75
C LEU A 592 1.82 29.23 -14.69
N LEU A 593 0.83 29.77 -15.41
CA LEU A 593 0.54 31.20 -15.42
C LEU A 593 0.06 31.70 -14.05
N SER A 594 -0.78 30.92 -13.36
CA SER A 594 -1.25 31.27 -12.00
C SER A 594 -0.08 31.36 -11.02
N ARG A 595 0.89 30.44 -11.11
CA ARG A 595 2.10 30.43 -10.27
C ARG A 595 3.01 31.62 -10.57
N CYS A 596 3.09 32.03 -11.84
CA CYS A 596 3.72 33.29 -12.20
C CYS A 596 3.03 34.48 -11.49
N TYR A 597 1.71 34.59 -11.56
CA TYR A 597 0.99 35.66 -10.89
C TYR A 597 1.16 35.65 -9.37
N ILE A 598 1.17 34.47 -8.74
CA ILE A 598 1.49 34.30 -7.31
C ILE A 598 2.91 34.79 -7.00
N ALA A 599 3.91 34.41 -7.81
CA ALA A 599 5.29 34.83 -7.62
C ALA A 599 5.48 36.36 -7.68
N TYR A 600 4.66 37.06 -8.47
CA TYR A 600 4.64 38.53 -8.57
C TYR A 600 3.59 39.20 -7.68
N GLU A 601 2.94 38.45 -6.80
CA GLU A 601 1.95 38.97 -5.87
C GLU A 601 0.73 39.63 -6.54
N ASN A 602 0.36 39.14 -7.73
CA ASN A 602 -0.86 39.55 -8.44
C ASN A 602 -2.01 38.56 -8.16
N TRP A 603 -2.62 38.70 -6.99
CA TRP A 603 -3.61 37.76 -6.45
C TRP A 603 -4.88 37.65 -7.28
N GLU A 604 -5.35 38.77 -7.85
CA GLU A 604 -6.56 38.82 -8.66
C GLU A 604 -6.37 38.02 -9.96
N LYS A 605 -5.28 38.26 -10.69
CA LYS A 605 -4.99 37.49 -11.91
C LYS A 605 -4.65 36.03 -11.62
N ALA A 606 -4.00 35.74 -10.49
CA ALA A 606 -3.77 34.37 -10.06
C ALA A 606 -5.10 33.63 -9.89
N ARG A 607 -6.05 34.23 -9.16
CA ARG A 607 -7.40 33.68 -8.97
C ARG A 607 -8.16 33.50 -10.29
N GLU A 608 -8.21 34.54 -11.13
CA GLU A 608 -8.88 34.48 -12.44
C GLU A 608 -8.33 33.37 -13.33
N THR A 609 -7.04 33.06 -13.20
CA THR A 609 -6.39 32.00 -13.97
C THR A 609 -6.68 30.63 -13.38
N LEU A 610 -6.67 30.47 -12.05
CA LEU A 610 -7.01 29.23 -11.38
C LEU A 610 -8.47 28.81 -11.64
N LEU A 611 -9.39 29.77 -11.79
CA LEU A 611 -10.80 29.52 -12.16
C LEU A 611 -10.98 28.89 -13.54
N LYS A 612 -9.94 28.87 -14.40
CA LYS A 612 -9.97 28.28 -15.74
C LYS A 612 -9.42 26.85 -15.78
N ILE A 613 -9.10 26.28 -14.62
CA ILE A 613 -8.71 24.88 -14.49
C ILE A 613 -9.98 24.08 -14.27
N ASP A 614 -10.35 23.26 -15.25
CA ASP A 614 -11.61 22.51 -15.22
C ASP A 614 -11.45 21.12 -14.57
N ASP A 615 -10.22 20.60 -14.51
CA ASP A 615 -9.94 19.21 -14.12
C ASP A 615 -9.98 18.97 -12.60
N TYR A 616 -9.64 19.98 -11.79
CA TYR A 616 -9.60 19.90 -10.32
C TYR A 616 -9.64 21.29 -9.69
N VAL A 617 -9.87 21.36 -8.38
CA VAL A 617 -9.80 22.62 -7.62
C VAL A 617 -8.44 22.73 -6.91
N PRO A 618 -7.58 23.71 -7.25
CA PRO A 618 -6.32 23.91 -6.54
C PRO A 618 -6.53 24.58 -5.17
N ASP A 619 -5.77 24.18 -4.14
CA ASP A 619 -5.84 24.80 -2.80
C ASP A 619 -5.69 26.33 -2.82
N ASN A 620 -4.81 26.83 -3.70
CA ASN A 620 -4.59 28.26 -3.86
C ASN A 620 -5.86 29.00 -4.30
N LEU A 621 -6.76 28.36 -5.04
CA LEU A 621 -8.04 28.95 -5.42
C LEU A 621 -8.94 29.09 -4.18
N PHE A 622 -9.00 28.06 -3.35
CA PHE A 622 -9.73 28.08 -2.07
C PHE A 622 -9.20 29.19 -1.15
N TYR A 623 -7.88 29.27 -0.94
CA TYR A 623 -7.27 30.31 -0.11
C TYR A 623 -7.49 31.73 -0.67
N LEU A 624 -7.43 31.90 -1.99
CA LEU A 624 -7.68 33.19 -2.62
C LEU A 624 -9.15 33.60 -2.51
N ASN A 625 -10.10 32.67 -2.65
CA ASN A 625 -11.53 32.96 -2.41
C ASN A 625 -11.77 33.44 -0.98
N LEU A 626 -11.19 32.76 0.03
CA LEU A 626 -11.24 33.22 1.43
C LEU A 626 -10.60 34.61 1.61
N TYR A 627 -9.47 34.87 0.94
CA TYR A 627 -8.76 36.15 1.01
C TYR A 627 -9.60 37.31 0.45
N PHE A 628 -10.31 37.08 -0.66
CA PHE A 628 -11.20 38.08 -1.28
C PHE A 628 -12.54 38.21 -0.55
N GLY A 629 -12.87 37.28 0.35
CA GLY A 629 -14.14 37.25 1.09
C GLY A 629 -15.28 36.58 0.32
N ASP A 630 -14.96 35.81 -0.72
CA ASP A 630 -15.93 35.04 -1.51
C ASP A 630 -16.15 33.67 -0.82
N TYR A 631 -16.75 33.70 0.38
CA TYR A 631 -16.86 32.53 1.26
C TYR A 631 -17.76 31.43 0.67
N LYS A 632 -18.82 31.82 -0.03
CA LYS A 632 -19.69 30.88 -0.73
C LYS A 632 -18.94 30.08 -1.79
N GLU A 633 -18.17 30.74 -2.65
CA GLU A 633 -17.31 30.09 -3.64
C GLU A 633 -16.22 29.23 -2.98
N ALA A 634 -15.67 29.67 -1.85
CA ALA A 634 -14.72 28.85 -1.07
C ALA A 634 -15.38 27.58 -0.52
N ALA A 635 -16.63 27.64 -0.04
CA ALA A 635 -17.37 26.46 0.41
C ALA A 635 -17.72 25.51 -0.75
N GLU A 636 -18.07 26.04 -1.92
CA GLU A 636 -18.27 25.22 -3.13
C GLU A 636 -16.97 24.56 -3.61
N ASN A 637 -15.81 25.20 -3.39
CA ASN A 637 -14.50 24.59 -3.64
C ASN A 637 -14.25 23.39 -2.73
N LEU A 638 -14.58 23.47 -1.43
CA LEU A 638 -14.39 22.35 -0.49
C LEU A 638 -15.09 21.07 -0.94
N LYS A 639 -16.27 21.17 -1.55
CA LYS A 639 -17.02 20.01 -2.08
C LYS A 639 -16.34 19.31 -3.26
N LYS A 640 -15.41 19.99 -3.91
CA LYS A 640 -14.68 19.53 -5.10
C LYS A 640 -13.18 19.32 -4.85
N LEU A 641 -12.71 19.63 -3.64
CA LEU A 641 -11.36 19.29 -3.22
C LEU A 641 -11.27 17.79 -2.99
N TYR A 642 -10.03 17.29 -3.05
CA TYR A 642 -9.73 15.94 -2.58
C TYR A 642 -10.08 15.81 -1.09
N THR A 643 -10.43 14.61 -0.64
CA THR A 643 -10.73 14.36 0.78
C THR A 643 -9.53 14.73 1.64
N SER A 644 -9.73 15.71 2.51
CA SER A 644 -8.67 16.35 3.27
C SER A 644 -9.21 16.96 4.58
N GLU A 645 -8.33 17.43 5.45
CA GLU A 645 -8.70 18.08 6.73
C GLU A 645 -9.53 19.36 6.49
N LEU A 646 -9.45 19.94 5.30
CA LEU A 646 -10.26 21.09 4.88
C LEU A 646 -11.70 20.72 4.50
N THR A 647 -11.95 19.45 4.15
CA THR A 647 -13.26 19.00 3.64
C THR A 647 -14.22 18.50 4.72
N THR A 648 -13.83 18.58 6.00
CA THR A 648 -14.70 18.15 7.11
C THR A 648 -15.95 19.04 7.22
N ASP A 649 -17.04 18.46 7.74
CA ASP A 649 -18.31 19.18 7.95
C ASP A 649 -18.10 20.45 8.78
N LYS A 650 -17.28 20.36 9.83
CA LYS A 650 -16.92 21.48 10.71
C LYS A 650 -16.27 22.65 9.95
N ILE A 651 -15.38 22.37 9.00
CA ILE A 651 -14.71 23.42 8.21
C ILE A 651 -15.67 24.00 7.19
N SER A 652 -16.45 23.16 6.51
CA SER A 652 -17.47 23.59 5.54
C SER A 652 -18.51 24.52 6.20
N GLU A 653 -19.02 24.14 7.38
CA GLU A 653 -19.92 24.96 8.18
C GLU A 653 -19.26 26.27 8.63
N SER A 654 -17.99 26.21 9.07
CA SER A 654 -17.25 27.39 9.50
C SER A 654 -17.04 28.39 8.36
N VAL A 655 -16.74 27.92 7.14
CA VAL A 655 -16.59 28.78 5.96
C VAL A 655 -17.94 29.42 5.59
N MET A 656 -19.02 28.63 5.53
CA MET A 656 -20.35 29.16 5.24
C MET A 656 -20.83 30.17 6.29
N ALA A 657 -20.52 29.95 7.57
CA ALA A 657 -20.90 30.87 8.63
C ALA A 657 -20.22 32.25 8.52
N LEU A 658 -19.09 32.37 7.80
CA LEU A 658 -18.46 33.68 7.51
C LEU A 658 -19.21 34.48 6.44
N GLU A 659 -20.02 33.82 5.60
CA GLU A 659 -20.92 34.50 4.66
C GLU A 659 -22.07 35.17 5.43
N ASP A 660 -22.68 34.43 6.36
CA ASP A 660 -23.82 34.91 7.15
C ASP A 660 -23.40 35.94 8.20
N ILE A 661 -22.24 35.74 8.82
CA ILE A 661 -21.68 36.60 9.87
C ILE A 661 -20.22 36.91 9.52
N PRO A 662 -19.98 37.98 8.74
CA PRO A 662 -18.64 38.40 8.37
C PRO A 662 -17.77 38.70 9.60
N PRO A 663 -16.47 38.36 9.56
CA PRO A 663 -15.55 38.70 10.64
C PRO A 663 -15.37 40.22 10.75
N ASP A 664 -15.04 40.70 11.94
CA ASP A 664 -14.65 42.10 12.11
C ASP A 664 -13.35 42.44 11.37
N ASP A 665 -13.06 43.74 11.22
CA ASP A 665 -11.91 44.20 10.45
C ASP A 665 -10.56 43.75 11.04
N SER A 666 -10.46 43.57 12.37
CA SER A 666 -9.22 43.13 13.01
C SER A 666 -8.93 41.68 12.67
N ASP A 667 -9.92 40.80 12.88
CA ASP A 667 -9.82 39.38 12.56
C ASP A 667 -9.62 39.15 11.05
N LYS A 668 -10.33 39.91 10.22
CA LYS A 668 -10.25 39.84 8.77
C LYS A 668 -8.83 40.15 8.25
N GLU A 669 -8.20 41.21 8.75
CA GLU A 669 -6.85 41.58 8.28
C GLU A 669 -5.77 40.59 8.76
N VAL A 670 -5.89 40.08 9.99
CA VAL A 670 -5.01 39.01 10.50
C VAL A 670 -5.17 37.74 9.66
N PHE A 671 -6.41 37.35 9.36
CA PHE A 671 -6.70 36.15 8.57
C PHE A 671 -6.21 36.28 7.12
N LYS A 672 -6.44 37.42 6.47
CA LYS A 672 -5.91 37.70 5.12
C LYS A 672 -4.38 37.62 5.07
N SER A 673 -3.70 38.17 6.07
CA SER A 673 -2.23 38.10 6.19
C SER A 673 -1.74 36.65 6.27
N PHE A 674 -2.45 35.80 7.02
CA PHE A 674 -2.17 34.37 7.09
C PHE A 674 -2.39 33.67 5.75
N LEU A 675 -3.54 33.89 5.09
CA LEU A 675 -3.86 33.29 3.79
C LEU A 675 -2.84 33.66 2.70
N LEU A 676 -2.39 34.92 2.66
CA LEU A 676 -1.35 35.32 1.70
C LEU A 676 -0.01 34.62 1.95
N LYS A 677 0.36 34.36 3.21
CA LYS A 677 1.56 33.57 3.51
C LYS A 677 1.42 32.14 3.01
N LEU A 678 0.23 31.52 3.14
CA LEU A 678 -0.04 30.20 2.59
C LEU A 678 0.08 30.16 1.07
N VAL A 679 -0.54 31.11 0.37
CA VAL A 679 -0.48 31.22 -1.10
C VAL A 679 0.96 31.41 -1.58
N LYS A 680 1.79 32.13 -0.82
CA LYS A 680 3.22 32.31 -1.13
C LYS A 680 4.07 31.06 -0.85
N GLY A 681 3.57 30.12 -0.06
CA GLY A 681 4.33 28.98 0.48
C GLY A 681 4.91 29.29 1.87
N VAL A 682 4.78 28.33 2.77
CA VAL A 682 5.29 28.39 4.15
C VAL A 682 6.11 27.13 4.39
N GLU A 683 7.37 27.30 4.80
CA GLU A 683 8.23 26.19 5.21
C GLU A 683 7.62 25.46 6.41
N HIS A 684 7.73 24.12 6.40
CA HIS A 684 7.14 23.27 7.44
C HIS A 684 7.48 23.72 8.87
N ASN A 685 8.77 24.02 9.10
CA ASN A 685 9.30 24.43 10.40
C ASN A 685 8.75 25.77 10.91
N ASP A 686 8.33 26.66 10.00
CA ASP A 686 7.77 27.96 10.34
C ASP A 686 6.24 27.92 10.48
N GLY A 687 5.59 26.91 9.90
CA GLY A 687 4.15 26.72 9.88
C GLY A 687 3.49 26.75 11.25
N LYS A 688 3.99 25.96 12.20
CA LYS A 688 3.47 25.91 13.58
C LYS A 688 3.53 27.27 14.28
N LYS A 689 4.63 28.00 14.08
CA LYS A 689 4.81 29.33 14.65
C LYS A 689 3.82 30.32 14.03
N LEU A 690 3.65 30.27 12.71
CA LEU A 690 2.69 31.11 12.00
C LEU A 690 1.25 30.86 12.47
N TYR A 691 0.85 29.59 12.58
CA TYR A 691 -0.46 29.20 13.12
C TYR A 691 -0.68 29.77 14.53
N ASN A 692 0.22 29.45 15.48
CA ASN A 692 0.07 29.90 16.86
C ASN A 692 0.00 31.42 17.00
N GLN A 693 0.83 32.15 16.24
CA GLN A 693 0.82 33.61 16.23
C GLN A 693 -0.49 34.18 15.70
N THR A 694 -1.05 33.56 14.66
CA THR A 694 -2.29 34.01 14.01
C THR A 694 -3.49 33.72 14.90
N THR A 695 -3.63 32.48 15.37
CA THR A 695 -4.78 32.02 16.18
C THR A 695 -4.92 32.79 17.49
N ASN A 696 -3.81 33.23 18.10
CA ASN A 696 -3.81 34.06 19.32
C ASN A 696 -4.36 35.49 19.10
N GLN A 697 -4.42 35.96 17.86
CA GLN A 697 -4.90 37.30 17.50
C GLN A 697 -6.32 37.30 16.93
N ILE A 698 -6.88 36.12 16.66
CA ILE A 698 -8.23 35.96 16.14
C ILE A 698 -9.20 35.76 17.31
N GLU A 699 -10.37 36.40 17.28
CA GLU A 699 -11.46 36.11 18.23
C GLU A 699 -12.51 35.17 17.62
N ASN A 700 -12.84 35.35 16.34
CA ASN A 700 -13.84 34.60 15.59
C ASN A 700 -13.56 33.09 15.56
N ILE A 701 -14.51 32.32 16.10
CA ILE A 701 -14.38 30.87 16.24
C ILE A 701 -14.35 30.13 14.89
N ASN A 702 -15.07 30.63 13.89
CA ASN A 702 -15.12 30.02 12.56
C ASN A 702 -13.76 30.17 11.86
N ILE A 703 -13.12 31.34 11.97
CA ILE A 703 -11.75 31.52 11.49
C ILE A 703 -10.79 30.57 12.23
N LYS A 704 -10.91 30.44 13.56
CA LYS A 704 -10.06 29.50 14.33
C LYS A 704 -10.22 28.05 13.87
N ASN A 705 -11.45 27.63 13.58
CA ASN A 705 -11.71 26.30 13.03
C ASN A 705 -11.02 26.13 11.67
N ILE A 706 -11.16 27.09 10.76
CA ILE A 706 -10.50 27.06 9.44
C ILE A 706 -8.98 27.01 9.59
N LEU A 707 -8.40 27.86 10.45
CA LEU A 707 -6.96 27.86 10.74
C LEU A 707 -6.48 26.51 11.28
N TYR A 708 -7.28 25.86 12.12
CA TYR A 708 -6.96 24.54 12.65
C TYR A 708 -7.05 23.45 11.59
N GLY A 709 -8.06 23.48 10.71
CA GLY A 709 -8.12 22.57 9.56
C GLY A 709 -6.88 22.70 8.67
N ILE A 710 -6.43 23.92 8.38
CA ILE A 710 -5.18 24.16 7.64
C ILE A 710 -3.95 23.67 8.40
N TYR A 711 -3.91 23.85 9.73
CA TYR A 711 -2.81 23.36 10.57
C TYR A 711 -2.63 21.85 10.46
N LEU A 712 -3.75 21.11 10.48
CA LEU A 712 -3.78 19.66 10.31
C LEU A 712 -3.42 19.26 8.87
N GLU A 713 -4.04 19.89 7.86
CA GLU A 713 -3.78 19.63 6.44
C GLU A 713 -2.30 19.76 6.08
N ARG A 714 -1.63 20.74 6.68
CA ARG A 714 -0.21 21.00 6.45
C ARG A 714 0.72 20.18 7.34
N ASN A 715 0.17 19.32 8.20
CA ASN A 715 0.88 18.48 9.15
C ASN A 715 1.85 19.26 10.06
N TRP A 716 1.53 20.51 10.43
CA TRP A 716 2.42 21.38 11.20
C TRP A 716 2.57 20.97 12.69
N GLU A 717 2.03 19.84 13.09
CA GLU A 717 2.25 19.21 14.39
C GLU A 717 3.44 18.25 14.42
N SER A 718 3.73 17.61 13.29
CA SER A 718 4.78 16.61 13.18
C SER A 718 6.17 17.24 13.18
N ARG A 719 7.02 16.82 14.13
CA ARG A 719 8.47 17.02 14.05
C ARG A 719 9.03 15.87 13.20
N TYR A 720 9.28 16.12 11.92
CA TYR A 720 10.05 15.19 11.10
C TYR A 720 11.52 15.16 11.54
#